data_AF-A0A2N0R347-F1
#
_entry.id   AF-A0A2N0R347-F1
#
_cell.length_a   1.000
_cell.length_b   1.000
_cell.length_c   1.000
_cell.angle_alpha   90.00
_cell.angle_beta   90.00
_cell.angle_gamma   90.00
#
_symmetry.space_group_name_H-M   'P 1'
#
loop_
_entity.id
_entity.type
_entity.pdbx_description
1 polymer ?
#
loop_
_entity_poly.entity_id
_entity_poly.type
_entity_poly.pdbx_seq_one_letter_code
_entity_poly.pdbx_strand_id
1 'polypeptide(L)'
;MKLWKVNVKKREIKDKNVSTEEDIVQKLGGKEMELEELFEEYFKDELNNQNYIVSNIHIIAIIPATDSLEWSIDLSDTSTVVSNVDAILSDFRELFKRCCCEKLKLPIFKPDKAHPYYNAIRDLQIPSNPKYKQRPLLLMNDLPTINGNDGLTDTTVLEDLSQIKEIMIVLGTSGSGKTRTLIELLCKKYGIYFTGLVKENPGSGDLRMMIDHIFPRLKESLPKNDLYATRYSKCLLFARIYTLNYILENYGKINPCNWAILQLCPTVFFDYDIFEEITSEFRKISEQYLDDNLRKLIRNISLLVNQKRLPVILDEAQELIDRFQNKFTSTTDKDKSRPLYSLVIRAFTISGICVIPSGTGLTMKSVLDITGSHAMKGATWNNEDLIVIKNEFGSTKMLRNFLSKFGFPFDDHQDIMRWFVGRVRFATTFVEEWLNNNYGIDELFAKFKGYYTDPDSNKSIMVKIVNRTNNDTIRQGIRNNLKEGESEVDILSLLERAVIKNWFDGLNSIIVEKESALELFEYGVALLHREKDSKLQIIISEPLVIESALRYFLKYTDFSLHILRRMSDIDFSPSSMGILWELLIPNAIIKLFQDEGVRDIFKKPLPYNDWKIYEPPNGSLSVLATRSTSDYTLPNFLENPVSPFFYPENVAGPDVVTVMCPV
;
A
#
# COMPACT_ATOMS: atom_id res chain seq x y z
N MET A 1 -4.86 -40.90 -24.64
CA MET A 1 -3.86 -41.65 -23.85
C MET A 1 -3.69 -42.99 -24.53
N LYS A 2 -2.46 -43.38 -24.87
CA LYS A 2 -2.18 -44.68 -25.49
C LYS A 2 -1.42 -45.57 -24.51
N LEU A 3 -1.78 -46.85 -24.47
CA LEU A 3 -1.19 -47.85 -23.59
C LEU A 3 -0.36 -48.83 -24.41
N TRP A 4 0.83 -49.17 -23.91
CA TRP A 4 1.75 -50.07 -24.59
C TRP A 4 2.19 -51.18 -23.63
N LYS A 5 2.04 -52.42 -24.06
CA LYS A 5 2.61 -53.59 -23.38
C LYS A 5 4.07 -53.75 -23.79
N VAL A 6 4.97 -53.84 -22.82
CA VAL A 6 6.38 -54.20 -23.04
C VAL A 6 6.79 -55.36 -22.14
N ASN A 7 7.69 -56.21 -22.63
CA ASN A 7 8.26 -57.33 -21.89
C ASN A 7 9.79 -57.22 -21.85
N VAL A 8 10.30 -56.44 -20.91
CA VAL A 8 11.73 -56.13 -20.75
C VAL A 8 12.05 -55.95 -19.27
N LYS A 9 13.31 -56.14 -18.87
CA LYS A 9 13.72 -55.87 -17.48
C LYS A 9 13.57 -54.37 -17.20
N LYS A 10 13.05 -54.01 -16.01
CA LYS A 10 12.89 -52.61 -15.56
C LYS A 10 14.14 -51.72 -15.74
N ARG A 11 15.35 -52.29 -15.62
CA ARG A 11 16.62 -51.58 -15.86
C ARG A 11 16.77 -51.13 -17.32
N GLU A 12 16.34 -51.95 -18.27
CA GLU A 12 16.45 -51.65 -19.71
C GLU A 12 15.53 -50.50 -20.13
N ILE A 13 14.41 -50.29 -19.41
CA ILE A 13 13.55 -49.11 -19.61
C ILE A 13 14.28 -47.83 -19.17
N LYS A 14 15.00 -47.89 -18.04
CA LYS A 14 15.77 -46.74 -17.53
C LYS A 14 16.99 -46.43 -18.42
N ASP A 15 17.68 -47.46 -18.89
CA ASP A 15 18.95 -47.31 -19.61
C ASP A 15 18.76 -46.84 -21.06
N LYS A 16 17.58 -47.07 -21.66
CA LYS A 16 17.32 -46.80 -23.09
C LYS A 16 16.70 -45.42 -23.40
N ASN A 17 16.53 -44.53 -22.39
CA ASN A 17 15.95 -43.18 -22.55
C ASN A 17 14.73 -43.15 -23.48
N VAL A 18 13.66 -43.85 -23.09
CA VAL A 18 12.42 -43.99 -23.87
C VAL A 18 11.54 -42.77 -23.62
N SER A 19 11.24 -42.01 -24.68
CA SER A 19 10.52 -40.72 -24.58
C SER A 19 9.38 -40.52 -25.59
N THR A 20 9.32 -41.34 -26.64
CA THR A 20 8.35 -41.26 -27.74
C THR A 20 7.65 -42.60 -27.99
N GLU A 21 6.55 -42.60 -28.76
CA GLU A 21 5.88 -43.83 -29.19
C GLU A 21 6.81 -44.70 -30.04
N GLU A 22 7.58 -44.08 -30.95
CA GLU A 22 8.60 -44.76 -31.75
C GLU A 22 9.69 -45.41 -30.88
N ASP A 23 10.11 -44.76 -29.79
CA ASP A 23 11.07 -45.34 -28.85
C ASP A 23 10.53 -46.61 -28.19
N ILE A 24 9.24 -46.63 -27.82
CA ILE A 24 8.62 -47.81 -27.19
C ILE A 24 8.60 -48.99 -28.18
N VAL A 25 8.20 -48.75 -29.42
CA VAL A 25 8.14 -49.80 -30.45
C VAL A 25 9.54 -50.28 -30.81
N GLN A 26 10.47 -49.38 -31.11
CA GLN A 26 11.78 -49.75 -31.65
C GLN A 26 12.78 -50.21 -30.59
N LYS A 27 12.79 -49.59 -29.41
CA LYS A 27 13.79 -49.90 -28.37
C LYS A 27 13.33 -50.96 -27.38
N LEU A 28 12.02 -51.05 -27.14
CA LEU A 28 11.42 -51.96 -26.15
C LEU A 28 10.53 -53.05 -26.78
N GLY A 29 10.28 -53.01 -28.10
CA GLY A 29 9.40 -53.98 -28.76
C GLY A 29 7.95 -53.87 -28.31
N GLY A 30 7.49 -52.68 -27.92
CA GLY A 30 6.16 -52.50 -27.34
C GLY A 30 5.02 -52.75 -28.33
N LYS A 31 3.95 -53.37 -27.83
CA LYS A 31 2.70 -53.61 -28.56
C LYS A 31 1.63 -52.65 -28.04
N GLU A 32 1.02 -51.87 -28.93
CA GLU A 32 -0.09 -50.97 -28.57
C GLU A 32 -1.28 -51.81 -28.07
N MET A 33 -1.95 -51.31 -27.03
CA MET A 33 -3.13 -51.91 -26.44
C MET A 33 -4.35 -51.05 -26.75
N GLU A 34 -5.38 -51.66 -27.34
CA GLU A 34 -6.66 -51.02 -27.57
C GLU A 34 -7.43 -50.85 -26.26
N LEU A 35 -8.07 -49.70 -26.07
CA LEU A 35 -8.71 -49.32 -24.80
C LEU A 35 -9.99 -50.14 -24.50
N GLU A 36 -10.56 -50.78 -25.52
CA GLU A 36 -11.85 -51.49 -25.44
C GLU A 36 -11.67 -53.01 -25.28
N GLU A 37 -10.44 -53.51 -25.42
CA GLU A 37 -10.11 -54.93 -25.27
C GLU A 37 -9.73 -55.28 -23.83
N LEU A 38 -10.07 -56.50 -23.40
CA LEU A 38 -9.73 -56.98 -22.06
C LEU A 38 -8.21 -57.17 -21.92
N PHE A 39 -7.65 -56.79 -20.78
CA PHE A 39 -6.23 -56.98 -20.49
C PHE A 39 -5.76 -58.43 -20.73
N GLU A 40 -6.59 -59.42 -20.40
CA GLU A 40 -6.29 -60.84 -20.58
C GLU A 40 -5.92 -61.17 -22.04
N GLU A 41 -6.56 -60.53 -23.02
CA GLU A 41 -6.28 -60.72 -24.46
C GLU A 41 -4.82 -60.38 -24.81
N TYR A 42 -4.24 -59.40 -24.11
CA TYR A 42 -2.86 -58.99 -24.31
C TYR A 42 -1.87 -59.86 -23.56
N PHE A 43 -2.29 -60.69 -22.60
CA PHE A 43 -1.41 -61.50 -21.77
C PHE A 43 -1.63 -63.02 -21.91
N LYS A 44 -2.36 -63.47 -22.95
CA LYS A 44 -2.70 -64.89 -23.16
C LYS A 44 -1.48 -65.80 -23.24
N ASP A 45 -0.43 -65.36 -23.91
CA ASP A 45 0.80 -66.16 -24.07
C ASP A 45 1.55 -66.30 -22.74
N GLU A 46 1.48 -65.27 -21.89
CA GLU A 46 2.09 -65.22 -20.57
C GLU A 46 1.34 -66.02 -19.52
N LEU A 47 0.00 -66.01 -19.59
CA LEU A 47 -0.87 -66.75 -18.69
C LEU A 47 -0.80 -68.27 -18.94
N ASN A 48 -0.44 -68.68 -20.15
CA ASN A 48 -0.40 -70.09 -20.55
C ASN A 48 1.01 -70.73 -20.52
N ASN A 49 2.07 -69.98 -20.18
CA ASN A 49 3.45 -70.47 -20.25
C ASN A 49 4.16 -70.49 -18.88
N GLN A 50 4.51 -71.68 -18.39
CA GLN A 50 5.11 -71.88 -17.06
C GLN A 50 6.53 -71.30 -16.87
N ASN A 51 7.22 -70.95 -17.96
CA ASN A 51 8.59 -70.39 -17.91
C ASN A 51 8.62 -68.86 -18.03
N TYR A 52 7.49 -68.19 -17.87
CA TYR A 52 7.38 -66.76 -18.10
C TYR A 52 7.73 -65.92 -16.86
N ILE A 53 8.59 -64.90 -17.03
CA ILE A 53 9.03 -64.03 -15.93
C ILE A 53 8.09 -62.82 -15.83
N VAL A 54 7.11 -62.91 -14.94
CA VAL A 54 6.07 -61.88 -14.73
C VAL A 54 6.66 -60.50 -14.40
N SER A 55 7.82 -60.44 -13.72
CA SER A 55 8.44 -59.19 -13.30
C SER A 55 9.01 -58.31 -14.43
N ASN A 56 9.04 -58.81 -15.67
CA ASN A 56 9.46 -58.05 -16.85
C ASN A 56 8.29 -57.42 -17.62
N ILE A 57 7.05 -57.69 -17.22
CA ILE A 57 5.87 -57.06 -17.83
C ILE A 57 5.74 -55.65 -17.29
N HIS A 58 5.74 -54.68 -18.20
CA HIS A 58 5.39 -53.30 -17.89
C HIS A 58 4.36 -52.79 -18.88
N ILE A 59 3.45 -51.95 -18.39
CA ILE A 59 2.54 -51.17 -19.22
C ILE A 59 3.05 -49.73 -19.19
N ILE A 60 3.37 -49.17 -20.35
CA ILE A 60 3.81 -47.79 -20.49
C ILE A 60 2.67 -46.99 -21.09
N ALA A 61 2.26 -45.92 -20.40
CA ALA A 61 1.31 -44.95 -20.92
C ALA A 61 2.07 -43.73 -21.45
N ILE A 62 1.90 -43.40 -22.73
CA ILE A 62 2.28 -42.09 -23.24
C ILE A 62 1.04 -41.21 -23.23
N ILE A 63 1.12 -40.14 -22.43
CA ILE A 63 0.18 -39.04 -22.50
C ILE A 63 0.77 -38.13 -23.58
N PRO A 64 0.13 -38.00 -24.77
CA PRO A 64 0.63 -37.07 -25.76
C PRO A 64 0.72 -35.70 -25.10
N ALA A 65 1.87 -35.03 -25.25
CA ALA A 65 1.99 -33.63 -24.91
C ALA A 65 1.12 -32.85 -25.89
N THR A 66 -0.19 -32.79 -25.62
CA THR A 66 -1.04 -31.78 -26.22
C THR A 66 -0.54 -30.44 -25.71
N ASP A 67 0.33 -29.82 -26.49
CA ASP A 67 0.76 -28.42 -26.40
C ASP A 67 -0.38 -27.44 -26.72
N SER A 68 -1.63 -27.80 -26.42
CA SER A 68 -2.65 -26.78 -26.20
C SER A 68 -2.39 -26.20 -24.82
N LEU A 69 -1.96 -24.94 -24.75
CA LEU A 69 -2.12 -24.16 -23.54
C LEU A 69 -3.60 -24.28 -23.11
N GLU A 70 -3.92 -25.12 -22.12
CA GLU A 70 -5.25 -25.20 -21.46
C GLU A 70 -5.69 -23.87 -20.81
N TRP A 71 -5.00 -22.78 -21.11
CA TRP A 71 -5.20 -21.44 -20.60
C TRP A 71 -5.81 -20.49 -21.63
N SER A 72 -5.78 -20.84 -22.91
CA SER A 72 -6.40 -20.04 -23.96
C SER A 72 -7.91 -20.22 -23.86
N ILE A 73 -8.63 -19.11 -23.73
CA ILE A 73 -9.97 -19.08 -24.30
C ILE A 73 -9.79 -19.51 -25.77
N ASP A 74 -10.65 -20.41 -26.26
CA ASP A 74 -10.57 -20.91 -27.64
C ASP A 74 -10.35 -19.73 -28.58
N LEU A 75 -9.25 -19.79 -29.32
CA LEU A 75 -8.90 -18.71 -30.24
C LEU A 75 -10.06 -18.57 -31.22
N SER A 76 -10.60 -17.36 -31.27
CA SER A 76 -11.68 -17.02 -32.18
C SER A 76 -11.10 -16.32 -33.40
N ASP A 77 -11.84 -16.35 -34.49
CA ASP A 77 -11.48 -15.56 -35.67
C ASP A 77 -11.33 -14.08 -35.29
N THR A 78 -10.22 -13.47 -35.72
CA THR A 78 -9.85 -12.12 -35.29
C THR A 78 -10.84 -11.08 -35.80
N SER A 79 -11.37 -11.25 -37.01
CA SER A 79 -12.37 -10.31 -37.56
C SER A 79 -13.67 -10.34 -36.76
N THR A 80 -14.04 -11.52 -36.27
CA THR A 80 -15.21 -11.69 -35.38
C THR A 80 -14.99 -10.98 -34.04
N VAL A 81 -13.83 -11.18 -33.40
CA VAL A 81 -13.54 -10.53 -32.09
C VAL A 81 -13.49 -9.01 -32.24
N VAL A 82 -12.83 -8.49 -33.27
CA VAL A 82 -12.80 -7.05 -33.54
C VAL A 82 -14.21 -6.50 -33.78
N SER A 83 -15.03 -7.20 -34.58
CA SER A 83 -16.42 -6.78 -34.83
C SER A 83 -17.26 -6.76 -33.55
N ASN A 84 -17.06 -7.71 -32.63
CA ASN A 84 -17.73 -7.72 -31.33
C ASN A 84 -17.32 -6.52 -30.48
N VAL A 85 -16.02 -6.20 -30.42
CA VAL A 85 -15.52 -5.04 -29.68
C VAL A 85 -16.04 -3.74 -30.29
N ASP A 86 -16.05 -3.62 -31.62
CA ASP A 86 -16.61 -2.45 -32.31
C ASP A 86 -18.11 -2.30 -32.03
N ALA A 87 -18.86 -3.40 -31.95
CA ALA A 87 -20.27 -3.38 -31.57
C ALA A 87 -20.45 -2.85 -30.15
N ILE A 88 -19.70 -3.38 -29.17
CA ILE A 88 -19.69 -2.90 -27.77
C ILE A 88 -19.39 -1.39 -27.71
N LEU A 89 -18.38 -0.93 -28.44
CA LEU A 89 -18.01 0.49 -28.46
C LEU A 89 -19.07 1.35 -29.15
N SER A 90 -19.74 0.84 -30.20
CA SER A 90 -20.73 1.58 -30.96
C SER A 90 -21.99 1.93 -30.16
N ASP A 91 -22.31 1.16 -29.13
CA ASP A 91 -23.42 1.42 -28.20
C ASP A 91 -23.21 2.75 -27.45
N PHE A 92 -21.95 3.19 -27.30
CA PHE A 92 -21.58 4.41 -26.60
C PHE A 92 -21.22 5.59 -27.53
N ARG A 93 -21.63 5.53 -28.81
CA ARG A 93 -21.33 6.58 -29.80
C ARG A 93 -21.72 8.00 -29.35
N GLU A 94 -22.87 8.17 -28.70
CA GLU A 94 -23.34 9.48 -28.25
C GLU A 94 -22.51 9.99 -27.07
N LEU A 95 -22.09 9.09 -26.17
CA LEU A 95 -21.14 9.43 -25.11
C LEU A 95 -19.81 9.88 -25.71
N PHE A 96 -19.27 9.17 -26.70
CA PHE A 96 -17.99 9.54 -27.32
C PHE A 96 -18.04 10.89 -28.04
N LYS A 97 -19.09 11.16 -28.81
CA LYS A 97 -19.33 12.49 -29.40
C LYS A 97 -19.34 13.58 -28.33
N ARG A 98 -20.09 13.35 -27.24
CA ARG A 98 -20.19 14.28 -26.12
C ARG A 98 -18.82 14.52 -25.47
N CYS A 99 -18.04 13.47 -25.23
CA CYS A 99 -16.69 13.57 -24.65
C CYS A 99 -15.68 14.35 -25.52
N CYS A 100 -15.91 14.45 -26.83
CA CYS A 100 -15.10 15.28 -27.72
C CYS A 100 -15.53 16.76 -27.72
N CYS A 101 -16.78 17.05 -27.38
CA CYS A 101 -17.33 18.41 -27.42
C CYS A 101 -17.39 19.12 -26.06
N GLU A 102 -17.56 18.38 -24.96
CA GLU A 102 -17.77 18.96 -23.63
C GLU A 102 -17.04 18.18 -22.52
N LYS A 103 -16.79 18.84 -21.39
CA LYS A 103 -16.19 18.20 -20.19
C LYS A 103 -17.23 17.32 -19.51
N LEU A 104 -16.89 16.05 -19.27
CA LEU A 104 -17.74 15.12 -18.53
C LEU A 104 -17.95 15.61 -17.10
N LYS A 105 -19.20 15.52 -16.64
CA LYS A 105 -19.59 15.88 -15.27
C LYS A 105 -19.91 14.61 -14.51
N LEU A 106 -19.24 14.43 -13.36
CA LEU A 106 -19.61 13.40 -12.40
C LEU A 106 -20.90 13.79 -11.67
N PRO A 107 -21.66 12.82 -11.13
CA PRO A 107 -22.77 13.11 -10.24
C PRO A 107 -22.32 14.04 -9.11
N ILE A 108 -23.14 15.03 -8.76
CA ILE A 108 -22.77 16.08 -7.80
C ILE A 108 -23.17 15.68 -6.39
N PHE A 109 -22.28 15.90 -5.42
CA PHE A 109 -22.54 15.71 -4.00
C PHE A 109 -23.64 16.65 -3.52
N LYS A 110 -24.55 16.11 -2.70
CA LYS A 110 -25.67 16.86 -2.14
C LYS A 110 -25.47 16.95 -0.62
N PRO A 111 -25.01 18.09 -0.08
CA PRO A 111 -24.85 18.25 1.36
C PRO A 111 -26.20 18.16 2.08
N ASP A 112 -26.17 17.78 3.36
CA ASP A 112 -27.34 17.82 4.22
C ASP A 112 -27.87 19.26 4.32
N LYS A 113 -29.19 19.45 4.15
CA LYS A 113 -29.84 20.76 4.28
C LYS A 113 -29.69 21.35 5.68
N ALA A 114 -29.47 20.52 6.70
CA ALA A 114 -29.20 20.95 8.06
C ALA A 114 -27.75 21.42 8.28
N HIS A 115 -26.84 21.23 7.32
CA HIS A 115 -25.46 21.66 7.46
C HIS A 115 -25.37 23.20 7.54
N PRO A 116 -24.63 23.78 8.51
CA PRO A 116 -24.52 25.24 8.67
C PRO A 116 -24.04 26.02 7.44
N TYR A 117 -23.33 25.35 6.53
CA TYR A 117 -22.73 25.93 5.33
C TYR A 117 -23.39 25.38 4.04
N TYR A 118 -24.63 24.87 4.13
CA TYR A 118 -25.32 24.17 3.05
C TYR A 118 -25.26 24.90 1.68
N ASN A 119 -25.62 26.19 1.64
CA ASN A 119 -25.63 26.95 0.39
C ASN A 119 -24.22 27.07 -0.21
N ALA A 120 -23.23 27.44 0.60
CA ALA A 120 -21.85 27.57 0.16
C ALA A 120 -21.31 26.24 -0.38
N ILE A 121 -21.53 25.13 0.34
CA ILE A 121 -21.08 23.80 -0.07
C ILE A 121 -21.78 23.33 -1.35
N ARG A 122 -23.10 23.54 -1.46
CA ARG A 122 -23.86 23.21 -2.67
C ARG A 122 -23.30 23.93 -3.89
N ASP A 123 -22.91 25.20 -3.73
CA ASP A 123 -22.44 26.03 -4.82
C ASP A 123 -21.02 25.65 -5.30
N LEU A 124 -20.25 24.89 -4.50
CA LEU A 124 -18.95 24.32 -4.91
C LEU A 124 -19.05 23.22 -5.97
N GLN A 125 -20.24 22.62 -6.17
CA GLN A 125 -20.46 21.57 -7.19
C GLN A 125 -19.50 20.36 -7.08
N ILE A 126 -19.13 19.98 -5.85
CA ILE A 126 -18.17 18.89 -5.59
C ILE A 126 -18.71 17.56 -6.17
N PRO A 127 -17.87 16.73 -6.83
CA PRO A 127 -18.27 15.40 -7.27
C PRO A 127 -18.69 14.50 -6.10
N SER A 128 -19.73 13.70 -6.30
CA SER A 128 -20.13 12.61 -5.41
C SER A 128 -19.30 11.37 -5.72
N ASN A 129 -18.97 10.61 -4.69
CA ASN A 129 -18.35 9.30 -4.80
C ASN A 129 -19.35 8.31 -5.45
N PRO A 130 -19.01 7.67 -6.58
CA PRO A 130 -19.90 6.72 -7.24
C PRO A 130 -20.18 5.45 -6.44
N LYS A 131 -19.19 4.98 -5.65
CA LYS A 131 -19.29 3.75 -4.85
C LYS A 131 -20.06 3.98 -3.55
N TYR A 132 -19.83 5.14 -2.93
CA TYR A 132 -20.46 5.52 -1.67
C TYR A 132 -21.37 6.72 -1.90
N LYS A 133 -22.62 6.44 -2.30
CA LYS A 133 -23.63 7.47 -2.57
C LYS A 133 -23.67 8.46 -1.40
N GLN A 134 -23.75 9.75 -1.75
CA GLN A 134 -23.78 10.87 -0.81
C GLN A 134 -22.46 11.16 -0.07
N ARG A 135 -21.30 10.61 -0.47
CA ARG A 135 -20.00 11.15 0.01
C ARG A 135 -19.35 12.08 -1.02
N PRO A 136 -18.73 13.19 -0.61
CA PRO A 136 -17.92 14.00 -1.52
C PRO A 136 -16.68 13.22 -1.99
N LEU A 137 -16.21 13.51 -3.21
CA LEU A 137 -15.04 12.89 -3.82
C LEU A 137 -14.02 13.97 -4.20
N LEU A 138 -13.21 14.40 -3.23
CA LEU A 138 -12.23 15.47 -3.44
C LEU A 138 -11.12 15.05 -4.41
N LEU A 139 -10.85 13.74 -4.51
CA LEU A 139 -9.88 13.19 -5.46
C LEU A 139 -10.18 13.57 -6.91
N MET A 140 -11.44 13.82 -7.27
CA MET A 140 -11.87 14.19 -8.62
C MET A 140 -12.33 15.65 -8.74
N ASN A 141 -12.26 16.43 -7.65
CA ASN A 141 -12.67 17.84 -7.63
C ASN A 141 -11.63 18.74 -8.32
N ASP A 142 -12.05 19.76 -9.06
CA ASP A 142 -11.14 20.72 -9.73
C ASP A 142 -9.99 20.07 -10.52
N LEU A 143 -10.29 19.02 -11.29
CA LEU A 143 -9.31 18.42 -12.20
C LEU A 143 -8.92 19.39 -13.33
N PRO A 144 -7.63 19.43 -13.69
CA PRO A 144 -7.08 20.43 -14.58
C PRO A 144 -7.54 20.23 -16.03
N THR A 145 -7.34 21.26 -16.84
CA THR A 145 -7.53 21.20 -18.29
C THR A 145 -6.19 20.99 -19.00
N ILE A 146 -6.22 20.53 -20.26
CA ILE A 146 -5.01 20.10 -21.01
C ILE A 146 -3.89 21.17 -21.09
N ASN A 147 -4.27 22.45 -21.07
CA ASN A 147 -3.35 23.59 -21.12
C ASN A 147 -3.49 24.50 -19.88
N GLY A 148 -4.18 24.02 -18.85
CA GLY A 148 -4.42 24.79 -17.66
C GLY A 148 -3.29 24.62 -16.65
N ASN A 149 -2.92 25.73 -16.02
CA ASN A 149 -2.20 25.73 -14.76
C ASN A 149 -3.15 25.52 -13.57
N ASP A 150 -4.42 25.21 -13.85
CA ASP A 150 -5.36 24.71 -12.87
C ASP A 150 -4.94 23.29 -12.44
N GLY A 151 -5.44 22.84 -11.28
CA GLY A 151 -4.96 21.62 -10.62
C GLY A 151 -4.55 21.87 -9.17
N LEU A 152 -4.51 20.81 -8.38
CA LEU A 152 -4.16 20.83 -6.96
C LEU A 152 -2.71 20.39 -6.71
N THR A 153 -2.06 19.76 -7.69
CA THR A 153 -0.71 19.23 -7.56
C THR A 153 0.20 19.73 -8.69
N ASP A 154 1.50 19.75 -8.44
CA ASP A 154 2.49 20.08 -9.46
C ASP A 154 2.85 18.83 -10.28
N THR A 155 2.49 18.86 -11.56
CA THR A 155 2.73 17.77 -12.52
C THR A 155 3.91 18.04 -13.45
N THR A 156 4.56 19.20 -13.38
CA THR A 156 5.51 19.70 -14.39
C THR A 156 6.61 18.68 -14.69
N VAL A 157 7.27 18.18 -13.65
CA VAL A 157 8.37 17.20 -13.79
C VAL A 157 7.88 15.87 -14.40
N LEU A 158 6.67 15.41 -14.03
CA LEU A 158 6.11 14.17 -14.58
C LEU A 158 5.75 14.34 -16.06
N GLU A 159 5.19 15.49 -16.43
CA GLU A 159 4.84 15.78 -17.81
C GLU A 159 6.06 15.71 -18.73
N ASP A 160 7.17 16.33 -18.34
CA ASP A 160 8.41 16.34 -19.11
C ASP A 160 9.05 14.94 -19.18
N LEU A 161 9.24 14.29 -18.03
CA LEU A 161 9.90 13.00 -17.97
C LEU A 161 9.10 11.90 -18.65
N SER A 162 7.76 11.95 -18.60
CA SER A 162 6.90 10.98 -19.29
C SER A 162 7.08 10.97 -20.81
N GLN A 163 7.56 12.08 -21.40
CA GLN A 163 7.85 12.15 -22.84
C GLN A 163 9.26 11.66 -23.20
N ILE A 164 10.14 11.48 -22.22
CA ILE A 164 11.57 11.17 -22.41
C ILE A 164 11.91 9.76 -21.95
N LYS A 165 11.35 9.30 -20.84
CA LYS A 165 11.69 8.04 -20.15
C LYS A 165 10.77 6.90 -20.57
N GLU A 166 11.28 5.68 -20.61
CA GLU A 166 10.49 4.46 -20.91
C GLU A 166 9.78 3.95 -19.67
N ILE A 167 10.41 4.20 -18.53
CA ILE A 167 9.89 3.87 -17.22
C ILE A 167 10.29 4.96 -16.23
N MET A 168 9.38 5.31 -15.33
CA MET A 168 9.66 6.20 -14.21
C MET A 168 8.87 5.74 -12.99
N ILE A 169 9.51 5.69 -11.83
CA ILE A 169 8.85 5.18 -10.62
C ILE A 169 8.40 6.37 -9.79
N VAL A 170 7.13 6.36 -9.38
CA VAL A 170 6.53 7.41 -8.56
C VAL A 170 6.34 6.89 -7.14
N LEU A 171 7.00 7.53 -6.18
CA LEU A 171 6.94 7.18 -4.77
C LEU A 171 6.38 8.32 -3.93
N GLY A 172 5.84 7.96 -2.77
CA GLY A 172 5.33 8.89 -1.78
C GLY A 172 4.63 8.14 -0.65
N THR A 173 4.51 8.77 0.51
CA THR A 173 3.87 8.16 1.68
C THR A 173 2.39 7.92 1.38
N SER A 174 1.76 6.93 2.02
CA SER A 174 0.32 6.73 1.85
C SER A 174 -0.42 8.00 2.28
N GLY A 175 -1.15 8.61 1.35
CA GLY A 175 -1.83 9.88 1.57
C GLY A 175 -1.06 11.15 1.20
N SER A 176 0.12 11.05 0.57
CA SER A 176 0.88 12.19 0.05
C SER A 176 0.38 12.73 -1.31
N GLY A 177 -0.79 12.31 -1.77
CA GLY A 177 -1.40 12.84 -3.01
C GLY A 177 -0.89 12.22 -4.33
N LYS A 178 -0.15 11.10 -4.31
CA LYS A 178 0.34 10.39 -5.51
C LYS A 178 -0.76 10.17 -6.57
N THR A 179 -1.82 9.46 -6.19
CA THR A 179 -2.95 9.14 -7.07
C THR A 179 -3.55 10.40 -7.68
N ARG A 180 -3.70 11.49 -6.90
CA ARG A 180 -4.17 12.77 -7.42
C ARG A 180 -3.22 13.33 -8.47
N THR A 181 -1.91 13.36 -8.21
CA THR A 181 -0.91 13.85 -9.18
C THR A 181 -0.93 13.04 -10.48
N LEU A 182 -1.06 11.71 -10.39
CA LEU A 182 -1.10 10.84 -11.56
C LEU A 182 -2.38 11.03 -12.38
N ILE A 183 -3.52 11.25 -11.73
CA ILE A 183 -4.77 11.60 -12.42
C ILE A 183 -4.64 12.97 -13.09
N GLU A 184 -4.04 13.97 -12.43
CA GLU A 184 -3.82 15.29 -13.02
C GLU A 184 -2.88 15.24 -14.22
N LEU A 185 -1.84 14.40 -14.18
CA LEU A 185 -0.99 14.12 -15.33
C LEU A 185 -1.81 13.60 -16.52
N LEU A 186 -2.74 12.66 -16.29
CA LEU A 186 -3.61 12.13 -17.35
C LEU A 186 -4.69 13.10 -17.82
N CYS A 187 -5.01 14.13 -17.02
CA CYS A 187 -5.87 15.23 -17.46
C CYS A 187 -5.13 16.19 -18.41
N LYS A 188 -3.80 16.21 -18.37
CA LYS A 188 -2.92 17.04 -19.21
C LYS A 188 -2.28 16.29 -20.39
N LYS A 189 -2.11 14.97 -20.28
CA LYS A 189 -1.54 14.11 -21.32
C LYS A 189 -2.44 12.90 -21.57
N TYR A 190 -2.61 12.51 -22.82
CA TYR A 190 -3.27 11.24 -23.15
C TYR A 190 -2.45 10.07 -22.61
N GLY A 191 -3.07 9.19 -21.84
CA GLY A 191 -2.43 8.02 -21.27
C GLY A 191 -3.42 7.03 -20.69
N ILE A 192 -2.88 5.97 -20.08
CA ILE A 192 -3.64 4.82 -19.59
C ILE A 192 -3.52 4.72 -18.07
N TYR A 193 -4.60 4.34 -17.37
CA TYR A 193 -4.63 4.24 -15.91
C TYR A 193 -5.06 2.87 -15.39
N PHE A 194 -4.14 2.07 -14.86
CA PHE A 194 -4.45 0.85 -14.13
C PHE A 194 -4.32 1.08 -12.63
N THR A 195 -5.10 0.34 -11.83
CA THR A 195 -4.97 0.34 -10.36
C THR A 195 -4.94 -1.08 -9.82
N GLY A 196 -3.98 -1.38 -8.94
CA GLY A 196 -3.89 -2.65 -8.23
C GLY A 196 -4.98 -2.82 -7.14
N LEU A 197 -5.58 -1.71 -6.69
CA LEU A 197 -6.51 -1.69 -5.55
C LEU A 197 -7.79 -0.90 -5.85
N VAL A 198 -8.80 -1.59 -6.37
CA VAL A 198 -10.10 -1.00 -6.74
C VAL A 198 -10.98 -0.70 -5.52
N LYS A 199 -10.77 -1.33 -4.37
CA LYS A 199 -11.63 -1.09 -3.18
C LYS A 199 -11.49 0.33 -2.63
N GLU A 200 -10.28 0.89 -2.68
CA GLU A 200 -9.97 2.20 -2.08
C GLU A 200 -9.91 3.31 -3.13
N ASN A 201 -9.45 3.00 -4.35
CA ASN A 201 -9.25 3.98 -5.41
C ASN A 201 -10.26 3.81 -6.57
N PRO A 202 -10.60 4.90 -7.29
CA PRO A 202 -11.32 4.80 -8.56
C PRO A 202 -10.44 4.13 -9.63
N GLY A 203 -11.09 3.48 -10.59
CA GLY A 203 -10.45 2.69 -11.64
C GLY A 203 -11.31 1.51 -12.07
N SER A 204 -11.08 1.04 -13.30
CA SER A 204 -11.59 -0.24 -13.77
C SER A 204 -11.10 -1.41 -12.92
N GLY A 205 -11.93 -2.45 -12.81
CA GLY A 205 -11.62 -3.73 -12.19
C GLY A 205 -10.84 -4.70 -13.06
N ASP A 206 -10.52 -4.34 -14.31
CA ASP A 206 -9.84 -5.18 -15.30
C ASP A 206 -8.55 -5.87 -14.80
N LEU A 207 -7.67 -5.14 -14.08
CA LEU A 207 -6.47 -5.73 -13.48
C LEU A 207 -6.80 -6.69 -12.32
N ARG A 208 -7.84 -6.39 -11.53
CA ARG A 208 -8.31 -7.28 -10.46
C ARG A 208 -8.92 -8.55 -11.03
N MET A 209 -9.74 -8.43 -12.08
CA MET A 209 -10.28 -9.55 -12.83
C MET A 209 -9.16 -10.46 -13.35
N MET A 210 -8.07 -9.88 -13.87
CA MET A 210 -6.90 -10.66 -14.28
C MET A 210 -6.31 -11.44 -13.10
N ILE A 211 -6.08 -10.80 -11.94
CA ILE A 211 -5.52 -11.45 -10.74
C ILE A 211 -6.41 -12.62 -10.31
N ASP A 212 -7.72 -12.38 -10.20
CA ASP A 212 -8.69 -13.39 -9.76
C ASP A 212 -8.79 -14.55 -10.77
N HIS A 213 -8.56 -14.28 -12.06
CA HIS A 213 -8.57 -15.30 -13.11
C HIS A 213 -7.25 -16.10 -13.17
N ILE A 214 -6.10 -15.46 -12.92
CA ILE A 214 -4.79 -16.11 -12.90
C ILE A 214 -4.63 -16.98 -11.65
N PHE A 215 -5.11 -16.54 -10.49
CA PHE A 215 -4.86 -17.23 -9.21
C PHE A 215 -5.16 -18.74 -9.21
N PRO A 216 -6.37 -19.22 -9.57
CA PRO A 216 -6.68 -20.65 -9.58
C PRO A 216 -5.96 -21.42 -10.71
N ARG A 217 -5.24 -20.70 -11.58
CA ARG A 217 -4.62 -21.15 -12.82
C ARG A 217 -3.10 -21.09 -12.76
N LEU A 218 -2.50 -20.95 -11.59
CA LEU A 218 -1.04 -21.03 -11.46
C LEU A 218 -0.63 -22.49 -11.28
N LYS A 219 0.03 -23.08 -12.30
CA LYS A 219 0.64 -24.43 -12.24
C LYS A 219 2.01 -24.36 -11.58
N GLU A 220 2.62 -25.53 -11.30
CA GLU A 220 4.02 -25.62 -10.87
C GLU A 220 5.00 -25.15 -11.97
N SER A 221 4.59 -25.21 -13.24
CA SER A 221 5.39 -24.77 -14.38
C SER A 221 5.45 -23.24 -14.46
N LEU A 222 6.51 -22.66 -13.90
CA LEU A 222 6.77 -21.22 -13.95
C LEU A 222 6.75 -20.65 -15.39
N PRO A 223 7.36 -21.28 -16.42
CA PRO A 223 7.33 -20.72 -17.78
C PRO A 223 5.92 -20.64 -18.41
N LYS A 224 5.04 -21.60 -18.10
CA LYS A 224 3.64 -21.57 -18.59
C LYS A 224 2.86 -20.46 -17.88
N ASN A 225 3.10 -20.24 -16.59
CA ASN A 225 2.51 -19.13 -15.84
C ASN A 225 2.96 -17.78 -16.42
N ASP A 226 4.25 -17.64 -16.77
CA ASP A 226 4.82 -16.43 -17.37
C ASP A 226 4.15 -16.07 -18.70
N LEU A 227 4.05 -17.04 -19.61
CA LEU A 227 3.42 -16.84 -20.92
C LEU A 227 1.97 -16.39 -20.76
N TYR A 228 1.25 -17.04 -19.86
CA TYR A 228 -0.16 -16.73 -19.60
C TYR A 228 -0.36 -15.32 -19.02
N ALA A 229 0.33 -15.00 -17.93
CA ALA A 229 0.20 -13.70 -17.27
C ALA A 229 0.71 -12.54 -18.16
N THR A 230 1.76 -12.76 -18.95
CA THR A 230 2.26 -11.78 -19.94
C THR A 230 1.20 -11.51 -21.01
N ARG A 231 0.62 -12.58 -21.57
CA ARG A 231 -0.42 -12.46 -22.59
C ARG A 231 -1.67 -11.75 -22.08
N TYR A 232 -2.14 -12.09 -20.88
CA TYR A 232 -3.29 -11.41 -20.26
C TYR A 232 -2.97 -9.92 -20.04
N SER A 233 -1.76 -9.60 -19.56
CA SER A 233 -1.31 -8.22 -19.40
C SER A 233 -1.32 -7.45 -20.72
N LYS A 234 -0.90 -8.08 -21.84
CA LYS A 234 -1.03 -7.47 -23.18
C LYS A 234 -2.49 -7.18 -23.55
N CYS A 235 -3.42 -8.09 -23.24
CA CYS A 235 -4.86 -7.86 -23.49
C CYS A 235 -5.39 -6.65 -22.71
N LEU A 236 -5.00 -6.46 -21.44
CA LEU A 236 -5.39 -5.29 -20.63
C LEU A 236 -4.95 -3.98 -21.30
N LEU A 237 -3.68 -3.91 -21.71
CA LEU A 237 -3.15 -2.73 -22.39
C LEU A 237 -3.82 -2.52 -23.75
N PHE A 238 -4.00 -3.59 -24.52
CA PHE A 238 -4.62 -3.55 -25.84
C PHE A 238 -6.06 -3.05 -25.79
N ALA A 239 -6.87 -3.50 -24.81
CA ALA A 239 -8.24 -3.05 -24.64
C ALA A 239 -8.35 -1.51 -24.57
N ARG A 240 -7.46 -0.88 -23.79
CA ARG A 240 -7.49 0.56 -23.57
C ARG A 240 -6.89 1.35 -24.73
N ILE A 241 -5.80 0.85 -25.32
CA ILE A 241 -5.20 1.42 -26.53
C ILE A 241 -6.18 1.37 -27.70
N TYR A 242 -6.83 0.23 -27.91
CA TYR A 242 -7.84 0.04 -28.94
C TYR A 242 -9.01 1.01 -28.75
N THR A 243 -9.57 1.08 -27.53
CA THR A 243 -10.68 1.98 -27.22
C THR A 243 -10.31 3.45 -27.46
N LEU A 244 -9.13 3.90 -27.02
CA LEU A 244 -8.67 5.27 -27.26
C LEU A 244 -8.50 5.54 -28.77
N ASN A 245 -7.87 4.62 -29.51
CA ASN A 245 -7.70 4.75 -30.95
C ASN A 245 -9.06 4.84 -31.67
N TYR A 246 -10.00 3.96 -31.31
CA TYR A 246 -11.35 3.94 -31.84
C TYR A 246 -12.06 5.28 -31.64
N ILE A 247 -11.95 5.87 -30.45
CA ILE A 247 -12.55 7.19 -30.16
C ILE A 247 -11.90 8.27 -31.04
N LEU A 248 -10.56 8.31 -31.10
CA LEU A 248 -9.82 9.32 -31.84
C LEU A 248 -10.09 9.29 -33.35
N GLU A 249 -10.19 8.10 -33.94
CA GLU A 249 -10.42 7.94 -35.38
C GLU A 249 -11.86 8.24 -35.79
N ASN A 250 -12.85 7.81 -34.98
CA ASN A 250 -14.25 7.88 -35.39
C ASN A 250 -14.98 9.14 -34.92
N TYR A 251 -14.54 9.75 -33.81
CA TYR A 251 -15.25 10.88 -33.17
C TYR A 251 -14.35 12.10 -32.96
N GLY A 252 -13.05 11.98 -33.21
CA GLY A 252 -12.08 13.06 -33.07
C GLY A 252 -11.44 13.14 -31.68
N LYS A 253 -10.80 14.28 -31.42
CA LYS A 253 -9.90 14.44 -30.28
C LYS A 253 -10.67 14.61 -28.96
N ILE A 254 -10.93 13.50 -28.26
CA ILE A 254 -11.48 13.48 -26.89
C ILE A 254 -10.58 14.27 -25.93
N ASN A 255 -11.14 15.03 -24.99
CA ASN A 255 -10.34 15.70 -23.96
C ASN A 255 -9.58 14.67 -23.08
N PRO A 256 -8.27 14.82 -22.79
CA PRO A 256 -7.54 13.86 -21.95
C PRO A 256 -8.17 13.67 -20.56
N CYS A 257 -8.69 14.74 -19.95
CA CYS A 257 -9.43 14.66 -18.69
C CYS A 257 -10.66 13.77 -18.80
N ASN A 258 -11.41 13.84 -19.92
CA ASN A 258 -12.55 12.96 -20.15
C ASN A 258 -12.09 11.51 -20.31
N TRP A 259 -11.02 11.28 -21.07
CA TRP A 259 -10.44 9.94 -21.23
C TRP A 259 -9.95 9.35 -19.90
N ALA A 260 -9.32 10.15 -19.04
CA ALA A 260 -8.94 9.74 -17.70
C ALA A 260 -10.18 9.38 -16.85
N ILE A 261 -11.21 10.22 -16.87
CA ILE A 261 -12.46 10.00 -16.12
C ILE A 261 -13.16 8.70 -16.55
N LEU A 262 -13.23 8.41 -17.85
CA LEU A 262 -13.83 7.16 -18.36
C LEU A 262 -13.11 5.91 -17.82
N GLN A 263 -11.79 5.98 -17.64
CA GLN A 263 -10.99 4.89 -17.06
C GLN A 263 -11.12 4.78 -15.53
N LEU A 264 -11.36 5.90 -14.86
CA LEU A 264 -11.48 5.98 -13.40
C LEU A 264 -12.88 5.60 -12.90
N CYS A 265 -13.91 5.87 -13.70
CA CYS A 265 -15.31 5.67 -13.33
C CYS A 265 -16.10 4.98 -14.45
N PRO A 266 -15.65 3.82 -14.97
CA PRO A 266 -16.28 3.22 -16.15
C PRO A 266 -17.76 2.91 -15.92
N THR A 267 -18.11 2.34 -14.76
CA THR A 267 -19.50 1.99 -14.40
C THR A 267 -20.44 3.20 -14.27
N VAL A 268 -19.92 4.42 -14.13
CA VAL A 268 -20.74 5.65 -14.08
C VAL A 268 -21.20 6.07 -15.47
N PHE A 269 -20.38 5.81 -16.50
CA PHE A 269 -20.60 6.31 -17.85
C PHE A 269 -21.02 5.21 -18.84
N PHE A 270 -20.64 3.95 -18.57
CA PHE A 270 -20.95 2.79 -19.41
C PHE A 270 -21.94 1.82 -18.77
N ASP A 271 -22.47 2.11 -17.58
CA ASP A 271 -23.31 1.25 -16.72
C ASP A 271 -22.64 -0.04 -16.20
N TYR A 272 -21.58 -0.51 -16.86
CA TYR A 272 -20.72 -1.63 -16.45
C TYR A 272 -19.25 -1.29 -16.69
N ASP A 273 -18.34 -2.19 -16.33
CA ASP A 273 -16.92 -2.02 -16.60
C ASP A 273 -16.58 -2.45 -18.04
N ILE A 274 -16.64 -1.50 -18.97
CA ILE A 274 -16.38 -1.76 -20.39
C ILE A 274 -14.97 -2.34 -20.63
N PHE A 275 -13.99 -2.04 -19.78
CA PHE A 275 -12.62 -2.53 -19.96
C PHE A 275 -12.47 -3.99 -19.53
N GLU A 276 -13.25 -4.46 -18.56
CA GLU A 276 -13.34 -5.89 -18.24
C GLU A 276 -13.89 -6.69 -19.43
N GLU A 277 -14.96 -6.19 -20.05
CA GLU A 277 -15.63 -6.82 -21.19
C GLU A 277 -14.71 -6.87 -22.42
N ILE A 278 -14.16 -5.72 -22.82
CA ILE A 278 -13.26 -5.61 -23.98
C ILE A 278 -11.98 -6.44 -23.77
N THR A 279 -11.43 -6.44 -22.54
CA THR A 279 -10.26 -7.30 -22.22
C THR A 279 -10.64 -8.77 -22.40
N SER A 280 -11.81 -9.18 -21.94
CA SER A 280 -12.28 -10.57 -22.05
C SER A 280 -12.46 -11.01 -23.51
N GLU A 281 -12.98 -10.13 -24.36
CA GLU A 281 -13.06 -10.38 -25.81
C GLU A 281 -11.66 -10.52 -26.43
N PHE A 282 -10.74 -9.58 -26.17
CA PHE A 282 -9.40 -9.63 -26.75
C PHE A 282 -8.53 -10.78 -26.27
N ARG A 283 -8.90 -11.48 -25.19
CA ARG A 283 -8.22 -12.73 -24.83
C ARG A 283 -8.41 -13.85 -25.84
N LYS A 284 -9.40 -13.75 -26.73
CA LYS A 284 -9.73 -14.72 -27.80
C LYS A 284 -8.86 -14.56 -29.06
N ILE A 285 -8.07 -13.49 -29.20
CA ILE A 285 -7.29 -13.22 -30.44
C ILE A 285 -5.87 -13.78 -30.36
N SER A 286 -5.19 -14.04 -31.47
CA SER A 286 -3.82 -14.59 -31.42
C SER A 286 -2.80 -13.64 -30.77
N GLU A 287 -1.73 -14.18 -30.19
CA GLU A 287 -0.65 -13.34 -29.63
C GLU A 287 0.08 -12.52 -30.70
N GLN A 288 0.27 -13.10 -31.88
CA GLN A 288 0.85 -12.40 -33.02
C GLN A 288 0.04 -11.16 -33.39
N TYR A 289 -1.29 -11.26 -33.42
CA TYR A 289 -2.14 -10.12 -33.72
C TYR A 289 -2.04 -9.02 -32.65
N LEU A 290 -2.00 -9.38 -31.35
CA LEU A 290 -1.79 -8.42 -30.27
C LEU A 290 -0.48 -7.64 -30.47
N ASP A 291 0.63 -8.36 -30.69
CA ASP A 291 1.95 -7.74 -30.79
C ASP A 291 2.09 -6.82 -32.03
N ASP A 292 1.54 -7.27 -33.17
CA ASP A 292 1.58 -6.52 -34.43
C ASP A 292 0.72 -5.25 -34.37
N ASN A 293 -0.45 -5.31 -33.73
CA ASN A 293 -1.37 -4.18 -33.70
C ASN A 293 -1.11 -3.21 -32.56
N LEU A 294 -0.64 -3.68 -31.40
CA LEU A 294 -0.39 -2.81 -30.26
C LEU A 294 0.60 -1.70 -30.61
N ARG A 295 1.72 -2.04 -31.28
CA ARG A 295 2.70 -1.05 -31.75
C ARG A 295 2.13 -0.08 -32.80
N LYS A 296 1.30 -0.58 -33.72
CA LYS A 296 0.66 0.23 -34.76
C LYS A 296 -0.30 1.25 -34.15
N LEU A 297 -1.16 0.81 -33.24
CA LEU A 297 -2.15 1.66 -32.56
C LEU A 297 -1.46 2.70 -31.67
N ILE A 298 -0.45 2.32 -30.88
CA ILE A 298 0.33 3.27 -30.08
C ILE A 298 0.92 4.37 -30.97
N ARG A 299 1.56 3.98 -32.09
CA ARG A 299 2.13 4.95 -33.05
C ARG A 299 1.05 5.85 -33.65
N ASN A 300 -0.11 5.30 -34.00
CA ASN A 300 -1.22 6.06 -34.56
C ASN A 300 -1.76 7.10 -33.55
N ILE A 301 -2.04 6.67 -32.32
CA ILE A 301 -2.46 7.56 -31.23
C ILE A 301 -1.42 8.67 -31.04
N SER A 302 -0.14 8.33 -30.92
CA SER A 302 0.96 9.31 -30.77
C SER A 302 0.94 10.40 -31.85
N LEU A 303 0.66 10.03 -33.11
CA LEU A 303 0.51 10.99 -34.21
C LEU A 303 -0.76 11.83 -34.07
N LEU A 304 -1.91 11.21 -33.77
CA LEU A 304 -3.20 11.90 -33.63
C LEU A 304 -3.21 12.90 -32.47
N VAL A 305 -2.54 12.58 -31.35
CA VAL A 305 -2.51 13.43 -30.17
C VAL A 305 -1.30 14.36 -30.10
N ASN A 306 -0.31 14.18 -30.97
CA ASN A 306 0.99 14.85 -30.97
C ASN A 306 1.75 14.64 -29.64
N GLN A 307 1.90 13.38 -29.22
CA GLN A 307 2.69 13.01 -28.04
C GLN A 307 3.72 11.95 -28.41
N LYS A 308 4.96 12.15 -27.94
CA LYS A 308 6.07 11.23 -28.21
C LYS A 308 5.85 9.89 -27.49
N ARG A 309 5.36 9.95 -26.26
CA ARG A 309 5.04 8.76 -25.46
C ARG A 309 3.73 8.90 -24.72
N LEU A 310 3.04 7.78 -24.54
CA LEU A 310 1.83 7.66 -23.73
C LEU A 310 2.21 7.22 -22.31
N PRO A 311 1.94 8.00 -21.25
CA PRO A 311 2.06 7.53 -19.88
C PRO A 311 1.07 6.37 -19.64
N VAL A 312 1.56 5.25 -19.12
CA VAL A 312 0.77 4.11 -18.66
C VAL A 312 1.00 3.98 -17.16
N ILE A 313 0.04 4.47 -16.38
CA ILE A 313 0.08 4.46 -14.93
C ILE A 313 -0.36 3.11 -14.41
N LEU A 314 0.39 2.58 -13.46
CA LEU A 314 0.04 1.43 -12.64
C LEU A 314 0.05 1.90 -11.19
N ASP A 315 -1.09 2.38 -10.71
CA ASP A 315 -1.22 2.88 -9.34
C ASP A 315 -1.46 1.75 -8.33
N GLU A 316 -0.99 1.94 -7.10
CA GLU A 316 -0.92 0.90 -6.07
C GLU A 316 -0.25 -0.40 -6.56
N ALA A 317 0.86 -0.26 -7.30
CA ALA A 317 1.59 -1.36 -7.91
C ALA A 317 2.16 -2.36 -6.89
N GLN A 318 2.31 -1.98 -5.62
CA GLN A 318 2.72 -2.89 -4.55
C GLN A 318 1.79 -4.07 -4.36
N GLU A 319 0.50 -3.90 -4.67
CA GLU A 319 -0.46 -4.99 -4.66
C GLU A 319 -0.09 -6.11 -5.63
N LEU A 320 0.70 -5.85 -6.67
CA LEU A 320 1.18 -6.88 -7.59
C LEU A 320 2.51 -7.51 -7.16
N ILE A 321 3.26 -6.86 -6.27
CA ILE A 321 4.52 -7.38 -5.73
C ILE A 321 4.25 -8.44 -4.65
N ASP A 322 3.23 -8.20 -3.83
CA ASP A 322 2.87 -9.12 -2.75
C ASP A 322 2.12 -10.36 -3.27
N ARG A 323 1.66 -10.33 -4.53
CA ARG A 323 0.88 -11.42 -5.14
C ARG A 323 1.78 -12.43 -5.85
N PHE A 324 1.47 -13.70 -5.58
CA PHE A 324 2.01 -14.85 -6.31
C PHE A 324 3.54 -14.94 -6.29
N GLN A 325 4.15 -14.61 -5.14
CA GLN A 325 5.56 -14.89 -4.91
C GLN A 325 5.87 -16.36 -5.22
N ASN A 326 7.01 -16.64 -5.85
CA ASN A 326 7.40 -17.99 -6.23
C ASN A 326 6.58 -18.66 -7.34
N LYS A 327 5.77 -17.91 -8.10
CA LYS A 327 4.93 -18.47 -9.18
C LYS A 327 5.33 -18.08 -10.61
N PHE A 328 6.34 -17.22 -10.78
CA PHE A 328 6.85 -16.78 -12.08
C PHE A 328 8.37 -16.87 -12.19
N THR A 329 8.91 -17.03 -13.40
CA THR A 329 10.36 -17.18 -13.61
C THR A 329 11.11 -15.85 -13.52
N SER A 330 12.34 -15.89 -13.01
CA SER A 330 13.31 -14.83 -13.24
C SER A 330 14.06 -15.06 -14.55
N THR A 331 14.13 -14.02 -15.39
CA THR A 331 14.87 -14.07 -16.66
C THR A 331 16.39 -14.04 -16.48
N THR A 332 16.89 -13.69 -15.29
CA THR A 332 18.32 -13.50 -15.01
C THR A 332 18.91 -14.57 -14.10
N ASP A 333 18.09 -15.31 -13.38
CA ASP A 333 18.52 -16.27 -12.35
C ASP A 333 17.50 -17.40 -12.28
N LYS A 334 17.86 -18.60 -12.77
CA LYS A 334 16.92 -19.73 -12.88
C LYS A 334 16.43 -20.23 -11.51
N ASP A 335 17.14 -19.91 -10.44
CA ASP A 335 16.83 -20.32 -9.07
C ASP A 335 15.99 -19.27 -8.32
N LYS A 336 15.73 -18.10 -8.95
CA LYS A 336 14.88 -17.05 -8.37
C LYS A 336 13.53 -16.96 -9.07
N SER A 337 12.52 -16.70 -8.26
CA SER A 337 11.19 -16.38 -8.76
C SER A 337 10.95 -14.87 -8.83
N ARG A 338 9.86 -14.49 -9.50
CA ARG A 338 9.43 -13.10 -9.63
C ARG A 338 7.96 -12.92 -9.25
N PRO A 339 7.54 -11.73 -8.78
CA PRO A 339 6.14 -11.40 -8.57
C PRO A 339 5.43 -11.07 -9.89
N LEU A 340 4.09 -11.08 -9.86
CA LEU A 340 3.23 -10.72 -10.99
C LEU A 340 3.57 -9.34 -11.58
N TYR A 341 3.93 -8.38 -10.71
CA TYR A 341 4.41 -7.05 -11.09
C TYR A 341 5.41 -7.08 -12.26
N SER A 342 6.39 -7.98 -12.19
CA SER A 342 7.48 -8.09 -13.17
C SER A 342 6.96 -8.38 -14.58
N LEU A 343 5.93 -9.23 -14.66
CA LEU A 343 5.33 -9.63 -15.93
C LEU A 343 4.45 -8.51 -16.51
N VAL A 344 3.72 -7.79 -15.65
CA VAL A 344 2.90 -6.65 -16.06
C VAL A 344 3.79 -5.52 -16.58
N ILE A 345 4.85 -5.15 -15.85
CA ILE A 345 5.82 -4.14 -16.30
C ILE A 345 6.44 -4.53 -17.64
N ARG A 346 6.87 -5.79 -17.78
CA ARG A 346 7.42 -6.30 -19.04
C ARG A 346 6.42 -6.20 -20.20
N ALA A 347 5.16 -6.55 -19.96
CA ALA A 347 4.12 -6.47 -20.98
C ALA A 347 3.78 -5.02 -21.38
N PHE A 348 3.90 -4.06 -20.45
CA PHE A 348 3.61 -2.65 -20.70
C PHE A 348 4.80 -1.88 -21.28
N THR A 349 6.03 -2.39 -21.13
CA THR A 349 7.25 -1.77 -21.66
C THR A 349 7.34 -1.98 -23.17
N ILE A 350 6.71 -1.09 -23.92
CA ILE A 350 6.65 -1.10 -25.39
C ILE A 350 7.08 0.28 -25.92
N SER A 351 7.74 0.30 -27.08
CA SER A 351 8.12 1.56 -27.73
C SER A 351 6.92 2.49 -27.92
N GLY A 352 7.08 3.76 -27.53
CA GLY A 352 6.00 4.76 -27.53
C GLY A 352 5.21 4.85 -26.22
N ILE A 353 5.54 4.05 -25.20
CA ILE A 353 4.94 4.12 -23.85
C ILE A 353 5.98 4.57 -22.83
N CYS A 354 5.53 5.30 -21.81
CA CYS A 354 6.23 5.51 -20.55
C CYS A 354 5.46 4.79 -19.44
N VAL A 355 6.01 3.72 -18.86
CA VAL A 355 5.36 2.98 -17.77
C VAL A 355 5.64 3.69 -16.45
N ILE A 356 4.58 3.96 -15.68
CA ILE A 356 4.64 4.71 -14.42
C ILE A 356 4.07 3.87 -13.28
N PRO A 357 4.83 2.94 -12.70
CA PRO A 357 4.45 2.29 -11.46
C PRO A 357 4.44 3.30 -10.30
N SER A 358 3.38 3.26 -9.51
CA SER A 358 3.20 4.08 -8.31
C SER A 358 2.81 3.21 -7.12
N GLY A 359 3.29 3.56 -5.94
CA GLY A 359 2.94 2.83 -4.72
C GLY A 359 3.39 3.51 -3.44
N THR A 360 2.85 3.04 -2.31
CA THR A 360 3.42 3.33 -0.99
C THR A 360 4.43 2.25 -0.69
N GLY A 361 5.73 2.57 -0.76
CA GLY A 361 6.76 1.63 -0.35
C GLY A 361 6.76 0.34 -1.16
N LEU A 362 7.45 0.37 -2.29
CA LEU A 362 8.03 -0.85 -2.83
C LEU A 362 9.49 -0.78 -2.43
N THR A 363 9.97 -1.73 -1.62
CA THR A 363 11.35 -1.72 -1.11
C THR A 363 12.26 -1.23 -2.22
N MET A 364 12.84 -0.04 -2.01
CA MET A 364 13.55 0.72 -3.05
C MET A 364 14.49 -0.17 -3.87
N LYS A 365 15.07 -1.15 -3.20
CA LYS A 365 15.88 -2.22 -3.77
C LYS A 365 15.09 -3.21 -4.65
N SER A 366 13.99 -3.80 -4.18
CA SER A 366 13.22 -4.77 -4.97
C SER A 366 12.63 -4.16 -6.23
N VAL A 367 12.13 -2.92 -6.18
CA VAL A 367 11.58 -2.29 -7.38
C VAL A 367 12.66 -1.90 -8.38
N LEU A 368 13.80 -1.36 -7.92
CA LEU A 368 14.93 -1.08 -8.82
C LEU A 368 15.51 -2.38 -9.40
N ASP A 369 15.65 -3.43 -8.58
CA ASP A 369 16.17 -4.74 -9.00
C ASP A 369 15.22 -5.44 -9.98
N ILE A 370 13.91 -5.48 -9.69
CA ILE A 370 12.90 -6.12 -10.52
C ILE A 370 12.70 -5.34 -11.82
N THR A 371 12.51 -4.03 -11.73
CA THR A 371 12.23 -3.17 -12.88
C THR A 371 13.46 -3.00 -13.77
N GLY A 372 14.66 -2.85 -13.17
CA GLY A 372 15.93 -2.67 -13.89
C GLY A 372 16.34 -3.89 -14.70
N SER A 373 16.10 -5.09 -14.14
CA SER A 373 16.41 -6.34 -14.82
C SER A 373 15.60 -6.57 -16.11
N HIS A 374 14.46 -5.88 -16.28
CA HIS A 374 13.56 -6.04 -17.41
C HIS A 374 13.62 -4.88 -18.42
N ALA A 375 13.67 -3.63 -17.96
CA ALA A 375 13.62 -2.45 -18.83
C ALA A 375 14.98 -2.09 -19.46
N MET A 376 16.10 -2.39 -18.79
CA MET A 376 17.42 -1.93 -19.23
C MET A 376 18.51 -2.97 -18.92
N LYS A 377 18.70 -3.96 -19.82
CA LYS A 377 19.89 -4.83 -19.73
C LYS A 377 21.16 -3.97 -19.86
N GLY A 378 21.82 -3.68 -18.74
CA GLY A 378 23.14 -3.05 -18.70
C GLY A 378 23.20 -1.57 -18.35
N ALA A 379 22.09 -0.92 -17.96
CA ALA A 379 22.13 0.46 -17.46
C ALA A 379 21.97 0.51 -15.93
N THR A 380 22.86 1.24 -15.27
CA THR A 380 22.69 1.68 -13.88
C THR A 380 21.54 2.68 -13.80
N TRP A 381 20.59 2.43 -12.89
CA TRP A 381 19.54 3.39 -12.55
C TRP A 381 20.16 4.72 -12.12
N ASN A 382 19.64 5.82 -12.66
CA ASN A 382 20.00 7.14 -12.16
C ASN A 382 18.96 7.55 -11.11
N ASN A 383 19.38 8.29 -10.07
CA ASN A 383 18.46 8.79 -9.05
C ASN A 383 17.29 9.59 -9.64
N GLU A 384 17.47 10.19 -10.83
CA GLU A 384 16.46 10.92 -11.60
C GLU A 384 15.27 10.09 -12.08
N ASP A 385 15.38 8.76 -12.15
CA ASP A 385 14.30 7.86 -12.58
C ASP A 385 13.29 7.58 -11.44
N LEU A 386 13.64 7.99 -10.22
CA LEU A 386 12.81 7.88 -9.02
C LEU A 386 12.25 9.25 -8.64
N ILE A 387 10.94 9.41 -8.82
CA ILE A 387 10.23 10.65 -8.50
C ILE A 387 9.53 10.51 -7.16
N VAL A 388 9.90 11.37 -6.21
CA VAL A 388 9.27 11.43 -4.89
C VAL A 388 8.22 12.55 -4.89
N ILE A 389 6.96 12.18 -4.77
CA ILE A 389 5.83 13.11 -4.65
C ILE A 389 5.75 13.60 -3.20
N LYS A 390 6.04 14.89 -3.04
CA LYS A 390 5.98 15.62 -1.78
C LYS A 390 4.78 16.58 -1.75
N ASN A 391 3.55 16.10 -2.01
CA ASN A 391 2.39 16.95 -1.74
C ASN A 391 2.09 16.89 -0.25
N GLU A 392 2.42 17.97 0.44
CA GLU A 392 2.22 18.15 1.87
C GLU A 392 1.75 19.56 2.19
N PHE A 393 0.96 19.69 3.24
CA PHE A 393 0.70 20.96 3.89
C PHE A 393 1.81 21.20 4.90
N GLY A 394 3.00 21.59 4.42
CA GLY A 394 4.16 21.86 5.26
C GLY A 394 4.01 23.08 6.18
N SER A 395 2.92 23.85 6.04
CA SER A 395 2.59 24.96 6.93
C SER A 395 1.07 25.13 7.06
N THR A 396 0.64 25.74 8.16
CA THR A 396 -0.75 26.15 8.38
C THR A 396 -1.25 27.13 7.32
N LYS A 397 -0.37 27.94 6.72
CA LYS A 397 -0.69 28.83 5.59
C LYS A 397 -1.11 28.06 4.35
N MET A 398 -0.37 27.00 3.99
CA MET A 398 -0.74 26.14 2.84
C MET A 398 -2.06 25.43 3.09
N LEU A 399 -2.26 24.93 4.32
CA LEU A 399 -3.51 24.30 4.72
C LEU A 399 -4.70 25.27 4.65
N ARG A 400 -4.56 26.49 5.18
CA ARG A 400 -5.56 27.55 5.08
C ARG A 400 -5.94 27.84 3.63
N ASN A 401 -4.95 28.02 2.76
CA ASN A 401 -5.19 28.29 1.34
C ASN A 401 -5.99 27.16 0.68
N PHE A 402 -5.68 25.91 0.99
CA PHE A 402 -6.43 24.75 0.51
C PHE A 402 -7.87 24.73 1.06
N LEU A 403 -8.03 24.86 2.38
CA LEU A 403 -9.33 24.78 3.06
C LEU A 403 -10.28 25.92 2.69
N SER A 404 -9.73 27.11 2.40
CA SER A 404 -10.52 28.26 1.94
C SER A 404 -11.29 28.00 0.64
N LYS A 405 -10.78 27.10 -0.22
CA LYS A 405 -11.47 26.70 -1.45
C LYS A 405 -12.80 26.00 -1.20
N PHE A 406 -12.98 25.43 -0.01
CA PHE A 406 -14.20 24.74 0.41
C PHE A 406 -15.08 25.57 1.34
N GLY A 407 -14.74 26.85 1.56
CA GLY A 407 -15.45 27.70 2.51
C GLY A 407 -15.31 27.27 3.97
N PHE A 408 -14.26 26.51 4.31
CA PHE A 408 -14.02 26.05 5.67
C PHE A 408 -13.63 27.23 6.59
N PRO A 409 -14.22 27.36 7.79
CA PRO A 409 -13.94 28.46 8.74
C PRO A 409 -12.60 28.24 9.47
N PHE A 410 -11.49 28.37 8.75
CA PHE A 410 -10.15 28.10 9.29
C PHE A 410 -9.79 28.97 10.49
N ASP A 411 -10.12 30.26 10.42
CA ASP A 411 -9.73 31.26 11.41
C ASP A 411 -10.25 30.96 12.82
N ASP A 412 -11.45 30.40 12.90
CA ASP A 412 -12.11 30.08 14.16
C ASP A 412 -11.57 28.79 14.80
N HIS A 413 -10.82 27.97 14.04
CA HIS A 413 -10.39 26.63 14.44
C HIS A 413 -8.89 26.36 14.21
N GLN A 414 -8.04 27.38 14.30
CA GLN A 414 -6.59 27.25 14.04
C GLN A 414 -5.92 26.16 14.90
N ASP A 415 -6.34 26.02 16.17
CA ASP A 415 -5.83 25.01 17.11
C ASP A 415 -6.13 23.57 16.70
N ILE A 416 -7.18 23.37 15.91
CA ILE A 416 -7.51 22.09 15.30
C ILE A 416 -6.69 21.92 14.01
N MET A 417 -6.61 22.96 13.19
CA MET A 417 -6.02 22.84 11.86
C MET A 417 -4.53 22.49 11.88
N ARG A 418 -3.79 22.89 12.92
CA ARG A 418 -2.39 22.48 13.11
C ARG A 418 -2.19 20.95 13.12
N TRP A 419 -3.21 20.17 13.48
CA TRP A 419 -3.13 18.69 13.49
C TRP A 419 -3.07 18.06 12.10
N PHE A 420 -3.47 18.82 11.06
CA PHE A 420 -3.47 18.36 9.67
C PHE A 420 -2.27 18.86 8.85
N VAL A 421 -1.29 19.49 9.50
CA VAL A 421 0.02 19.78 8.90
C VAL A 421 0.73 18.45 8.62
N GLY A 422 1.21 18.27 7.40
CA GLY A 422 1.73 16.99 6.92
C GLY A 422 1.08 16.54 5.62
N ARG A 423 0.85 15.23 5.48
CA ARG A 423 0.30 14.65 4.25
C ARG A 423 -1.13 15.15 3.97
N VAL A 424 -1.44 15.33 2.68
CA VAL A 424 -2.72 15.87 2.22
C VAL A 424 -3.93 15.03 2.63
N ARG A 425 -3.78 13.71 2.83
CA ARG A 425 -4.90 12.81 3.18
C ARG A 425 -5.60 13.19 4.47
N PHE A 426 -4.89 13.57 5.53
CA PHE A 426 -5.57 13.86 6.80
C PHE A 426 -6.51 15.07 6.68
N ALA A 427 -6.02 16.16 6.07
CA ALA A 427 -6.84 17.34 5.81
C ALA A 427 -8.01 17.04 4.86
N THR A 428 -7.74 16.38 3.73
CA THR A 428 -8.78 16.07 2.72
C THR A 428 -9.86 15.16 3.29
N THR A 429 -9.50 14.09 4.01
CA THR A 429 -10.48 13.20 4.65
C THR A 429 -11.27 13.92 5.75
N PHE A 430 -10.63 14.80 6.53
CA PHE A 430 -11.36 15.61 7.51
C PHE A 430 -12.38 16.55 6.83
N VAL A 431 -12.01 17.19 5.72
CA VAL A 431 -12.92 18.01 4.92
C VAL A 431 -14.06 17.18 4.34
N GLU A 432 -13.78 16.00 3.80
CA GLU A 432 -14.82 15.10 3.30
C GLU A 432 -15.83 14.72 4.39
N GLU A 433 -15.36 14.43 5.61
CA GLU A 433 -16.23 14.16 6.75
C GLU A 433 -16.97 15.42 7.23
N TRP A 434 -16.35 16.60 7.19
CA TRP A 434 -17.03 17.87 7.51
C TRP A 434 -18.16 18.14 6.54
N LEU A 435 -17.90 18.10 5.23
CA LEU A 435 -18.89 18.30 4.18
C LEU A 435 -20.06 17.31 4.28
N ASN A 436 -19.80 16.10 4.75
CA ASN A 436 -20.76 14.99 4.80
C ASN A 436 -21.58 14.91 6.09
N ASN A 437 -21.28 15.71 7.11
CA ASN A 437 -21.96 15.66 8.40
C ASN A 437 -22.43 17.05 8.84
N ASN A 438 -23.31 17.11 9.84
CA ASN A 438 -23.79 18.37 10.43
C ASN A 438 -23.25 18.60 11.85
N TYR A 439 -22.22 17.85 12.27
CA TYR A 439 -21.57 18.01 13.57
C TYR A 439 -20.86 19.36 13.67
N GLY A 440 -20.76 19.88 14.90
CA GLY A 440 -19.84 20.97 15.21
C GLY A 440 -18.39 20.56 14.92
N ILE A 441 -17.56 21.50 14.49
CA ILE A 441 -16.18 21.21 14.06
C ILE A 441 -15.34 20.61 15.19
N ASP A 442 -15.49 21.09 16.42
CA ASP A 442 -14.76 20.55 17.59
C ASP A 442 -15.18 19.10 17.90
N GLU A 443 -16.48 18.81 17.84
CA GLU A 443 -17.01 17.46 18.05
C GLU A 443 -16.53 16.51 16.95
N LEU A 444 -16.61 16.95 15.69
CA LEU A 444 -16.14 16.18 14.54
C LEU A 444 -14.64 15.90 14.65
N PHE A 445 -13.85 16.90 15.05
CA PHE A 445 -12.42 16.73 15.23
C PHE A 445 -12.09 15.78 16.39
N ALA A 446 -12.79 15.88 17.52
CA ALA A 446 -12.59 14.94 18.64
C ALA A 446 -12.83 13.49 18.20
N LYS A 447 -13.91 13.24 17.45
CA LYS A 447 -14.21 11.93 16.85
C LYS A 447 -13.12 11.51 15.86
N PHE A 448 -12.74 12.39 14.94
CA PHE A 448 -11.72 12.15 13.94
C PHE A 448 -10.37 11.79 14.59
N LYS A 449 -9.90 12.62 15.52
CA LYS A 449 -8.66 12.38 16.28
C LYS A 449 -8.74 11.05 17.01
N GLY A 450 -9.86 10.75 17.68
CA GLY A 450 -10.10 9.45 18.32
C GLY A 450 -9.91 8.28 17.36
N TYR A 451 -10.56 8.31 16.19
CA TYR A 451 -10.46 7.24 15.19
C TYR A 451 -9.02 6.95 14.72
N TYR A 452 -8.16 7.96 14.64
CA TYR A 452 -6.77 7.80 14.17
C TYR A 452 -5.75 7.56 15.30
N THR A 453 -6.09 7.84 16.56
CA THR A 453 -5.11 7.85 17.67
C THR A 453 -5.45 6.91 18.82
N ASP A 454 -6.68 6.41 18.91
CA ASP A 454 -7.10 5.48 19.96
C ASP A 454 -6.39 4.13 19.85
N PRO A 455 -5.62 3.70 20.86
CA PRO A 455 -4.88 2.44 20.83
C PRO A 455 -5.76 1.19 20.76
N ASP A 456 -7.05 1.27 21.08
CA ASP A 456 -8.01 0.17 20.98
C ASP A 456 -8.75 0.13 19.63
N SER A 457 -8.61 1.17 18.82
CA SER A 457 -9.28 1.25 17.53
C SER A 457 -8.48 0.56 16.44
N ASN A 458 -9.11 -0.39 15.72
CA ASN A 458 -8.52 -0.97 14.50
C ASN A 458 -8.28 0.06 13.37
N LYS A 459 -8.83 1.27 13.50
CA LYS A 459 -8.64 2.38 12.56
C LYS A 459 -7.42 3.24 12.89
N SER A 460 -6.89 3.12 14.11
CA SER A 460 -5.74 3.89 14.59
C SER A 460 -4.51 3.68 13.73
N ILE A 461 -3.75 4.74 13.55
CA ILE A 461 -2.54 4.75 12.72
C ILE A 461 -1.57 3.69 13.27
N MET A 462 -1.30 3.69 14.57
CA MET A 462 -0.41 2.71 15.18
C MET A 462 -0.93 1.29 15.14
N VAL A 463 -2.21 1.07 15.41
CA VAL A 463 -2.76 -0.29 15.38
C VAL A 463 -2.64 -0.87 13.96
N LYS A 464 -2.85 -0.05 12.92
CA LYS A 464 -2.60 -0.44 11.53
C LYS A 464 -1.13 -0.75 11.26
N ILE A 465 -0.20 0.06 11.78
CA ILE A 465 1.24 -0.17 11.65
C ILE A 465 1.62 -1.49 12.30
N VAL A 466 1.22 -1.71 13.55
CA VAL A 466 1.52 -2.92 14.34
C VAL A 466 0.94 -4.16 13.66
N ASN A 467 -0.31 -4.09 13.20
CA ASN A 467 -0.94 -5.19 12.48
C ASN A 467 -0.22 -5.50 11.16
N ARG A 468 0.28 -4.49 10.44
CA ARG A 468 1.07 -4.70 9.23
C ARG A 468 2.42 -5.35 9.56
N THR A 469 3.15 -4.84 10.56
CA THR A 469 4.42 -5.43 11.00
C THR A 469 4.27 -6.88 11.48
N ASN A 470 3.11 -7.25 12.04
CA ASN A 470 2.82 -8.61 12.49
C ASN A 470 2.38 -9.55 11.34
N ASN A 471 1.74 -9.02 10.30
CA ASN A 471 1.19 -9.81 9.18
C ASN A 471 2.13 -9.93 7.97
N ASP A 472 3.27 -9.23 7.95
CA ASP A 472 4.23 -9.30 6.85
C ASP A 472 4.90 -10.68 6.76
N THR A 473 4.31 -11.57 5.97
CA THR A 473 4.94 -12.82 5.48
C THR A 473 6.27 -12.55 4.76
N ILE A 474 6.46 -11.33 4.24
CA ILE A 474 7.73 -10.82 3.70
C ILE A 474 8.82 -10.78 4.78
N ARG A 475 8.49 -10.39 6.03
CA ARG A 475 9.46 -10.45 7.15
C ARG A 475 9.79 -11.89 7.54
N GLN A 476 8.89 -12.86 7.39
CA GLN A 476 9.27 -14.28 7.56
C GLN A 476 10.27 -14.73 6.49
N GLY A 477 10.08 -14.32 5.23
CA GLY A 477 11.02 -14.61 4.15
C GLY A 477 12.36 -13.88 4.27
N ILE A 478 12.37 -12.63 4.74
CA ILE A 478 13.59 -11.84 4.97
C ILE A 478 14.32 -12.30 6.24
N ARG A 479 13.62 -12.63 7.34
CA ARG A 479 14.20 -13.20 8.56
C ARG A 479 15.00 -14.46 8.29
N ASN A 480 14.52 -15.30 7.37
CA ASN A 480 15.22 -16.53 6.98
C ASN A 480 16.47 -16.29 6.13
N ASN A 481 16.69 -15.05 5.64
CA ASN A 481 17.78 -14.68 4.73
C ASN A 481 18.75 -13.64 5.31
N LEU A 482 18.55 -13.18 6.55
CA LEU A 482 19.50 -12.30 7.25
C LEU A 482 20.79 -13.07 7.57
N LYS A 483 21.95 -12.44 7.30
CA LYS A 483 23.25 -13.00 7.67
C LYS A 483 23.49 -12.84 9.17
N GLU A 484 24.26 -13.76 9.76
CA GLU A 484 24.71 -13.66 11.15
C GLU A 484 25.35 -12.28 11.42
N GLY A 485 24.73 -11.49 12.31
CA GLY A 485 25.21 -10.16 12.70
C GLY A 485 24.43 -8.96 12.13
N GLU A 486 23.52 -9.14 11.18
CA GLU A 486 22.58 -8.08 10.76
C GLU A 486 21.38 -8.02 11.73
N SER A 487 21.21 -6.92 12.46
CA SER A 487 20.03 -6.67 13.29
C SER A 487 18.92 -6.02 12.47
N GLU A 488 17.73 -6.64 12.45
CA GLU A 488 16.50 -6.01 11.95
C GLU A 488 16.31 -4.64 12.61
N VAL A 489 16.01 -3.60 11.83
CA VAL A 489 15.58 -2.33 12.40
C VAL A 489 14.16 -2.54 12.91
N ASP A 490 14.02 -2.64 14.23
CA ASP A 490 12.70 -2.62 14.84
C ASP A 490 12.08 -1.22 14.66
N ILE A 491 11.17 -1.13 13.69
CA ILE A 491 10.36 0.04 13.36
C ILE A 491 9.66 0.59 14.59
N LEU A 492 9.14 -0.29 15.45
CA LEU A 492 8.44 0.13 16.65
C LEU A 492 9.41 0.79 17.63
N SER A 493 10.59 0.20 17.85
CA SER A 493 11.68 0.84 18.62
C SER A 493 12.14 2.18 18.03
N LEU A 494 12.24 2.31 16.70
CA LEU A 494 12.59 3.58 16.05
C LEU A 494 11.50 4.64 16.26
N LEU A 495 10.23 4.28 16.05
CA LEU A 495 9.10 5.17 16.32
C LEU A 495 9.05 5.57 17.78
N GLU A 496 9.23 4.63 18.69
CA GLU A 496 9.21 4.85 20.13
C GLU A 496 10.26 5.91 20.50
N ARG A 497 11.52 5.71 20.07
CA ARG A 497 12.60 6.69 20.27
C ARG A 497 12.27 8.05 19.64
N ALA A 498 11.65 8.05 18.46
CA ALA A 498 11.28 9.26 17.77
C ALA A 498 10.21 10.04 18.56
N VAL A 499 9.13 9.38 18.96
CA VAL A 499 8.02 9.99 19.70
C VAL A 499 8.48 10.48 21.06
N ILE A 500 9.30 9.71 21.77
CA ILE A 500 9.94 10.13 23.03
C ILE A 500 10.72 11.41 22.84
N LYS A 501 11.56 11.47 21.79
CA LYS A 501 12.36 12.66 21.48
C LYS A 501 11.46 13.87 21.19
N ASN A 502 10.40 13.70 20.39
CA ASN A 502 9.45 14.77 20.12
C ASN A 502 8.76 15.26 21.40
N TRP A 503 8.33 14.34 22.25
CA TRP A 503 7.64 14.65 23.50
C TRP A 503 8.52 15.44 24.47
N PHE A 504 9.81 15.10 24.58
CA PHE A 504 10.75 15.80 25.46
C PHE A 504 11.32 17.10 24.89
N ASP A 505 11.75 17.08 23.63
CA ASP A 505 12.47 18.21 23.04
C ASP A 505 11.49 19.25 22.45
N GLY A 506 10.20 18.92 22.32
CA GLY A 506 9.20 19.73 21.62
C GLY A 506 9.45 19.86 20.11
N LEU A 507 10.46 19.16 19.59
CA LEU A 507 10.89 19.24 18.21
C LEU A 507 10.04 18.32 17.34
N ASN A 508 9.18 18.93 16.52
CA ASN A 508 8.24 18.25 15.62
C ASN A 508 8.89 17.49 14.47
N SER A 509 10.20 17.40 14.34
CA SER A 509 10.82 16.71 13.19
C SER A 509 11.97 15.83 13.60
N ILE A 510 11.94 14.58 13.16
CA ILE A 510 13.03 13.63 13.38
C ILE A 510 13.50 13.11 12.04
N ILE A 511 14.76 13.42 11.74
CA ILE A 511 15.44 13.00 10.53
C ILE A 511 16.14 11.68 10.83
N VAL A 512 15.83 10.65 10.05
CA VAL A 512 16.55 9.39 10.08
C VAL A 512 17.30 9.24 8.76
N GLU A 513 18.63 9.18 8.84
CA GLU A 513 19.53 9.10 7.67
C GLU A 513 19.88 7.66 7.27
N LYS A 514 19.35 6.65 7.98
CA LYS A 514 19.60 5.25 7.67
C LYS A 514 18.66 4.76 6.57
N GLU A 515 19.21 4.10 5.55
CA GLU A 515 18.41 3.46 4.49
C GLU A 515 17.38 2.46 5.06
N SER A 516 17.71 1.77 6.16
CA SER A 516 16.79 0.87 6.87
C SER A 516 15.59 1.57 7.50
N ALA A 517 15.61 2.90 7.65
CA ALA A 517 14.44 3.66 8.09
C ALA A 517 13.42 3.86 6.97
N LEU A 518 13.74 3.52 5.71
CA LEU A 518 12.78 3.55 4.59
C LEU A 518 11.54 2.73 4.89
N GLU A 519 11.66 1.67 5.70
CA GLU A 519 10.51 0.92 6.19
C GLU A 519 9.48 1.82 6.90
N LEU A 520 9.90 2.82 7.69
CA LEU A 520 8.98 3.77 8.35
C LEU A 520 8.10 4.52 7.34
N PHE A 521 8.66 4.83 6.18
CA PHE A 521 7.92 5.43 5.08
C PHE A 521 6.93 4.44 4.44
N GLU A 522 7.31 3.17 4.31
CA GLU A 522 6.44 2.10 3.77
C GLU A 522 5.21 1.87 4.64
N TYR A 523 5.37 1.84 5.97
CA TYR A 523 4.24 1.74 6.90
C TYR A 523 3.41 3.02 6.99
N GLY A 524 3.79 4.06 6.25
CA GLY A 524 3.07 5.32 6.22
C GLY A 524 3.22 6.11 7.50
N VAL A 525 4.33 5.96 8.22
CA VAL A 525 4.64 6.73 9.45
C VAL A 525 5.30 8.04 9.07
N ALA A 526 6.18 8.01 8.07
CA ALA A 526 7.09 9.10 7.82
C ALA A 526 6.99 9.64 6.40
N LEU A 527 7.39 10.90 6.25
CA LEU A 527 7.49 11.60 4.97
C LEU A 527 8.87 11.33 4.36
N LEU A 528 8.91 11.05 3.06
CA LEU A 528 10.17 10.87 2.32
C LEU A 528 10.60 12.20 1.73
N HIS A 529 11.80 12.64 2.11
CA HIS A 529 12.42 13.85 1.63
C HIS A 529 13.68 13.50 0.83
N ARG A 530 13.80 14.03 -0.38
CA ARG A 530 15.07 14.05 -1.11
C ARG A 530 15.74 15.42 -1.00
N GLU A 531 16.98 15.45 -0.52
CA GLU A 531 17.85 16.64 -0.52
C GLU A 531 18.51 16.89 -1.90
N LYS A 532 19.12 18.07 -2.08
CA LYS A 532 19.81 18.47 -3.32
C LYS A 532 20.91 17.48 -3.76
N ASP A 533 21.55 16.79 -2.81
CA ASP A 533 22.63 15.84 -3.08
C ASP A 533 22.14 14.37 -3.27
N SER A 534 20.87 14.19 -3.62
CA SER A 534 20.21 12.89 -3.86
C SER A 534 20.09 11.94 -2.67
N LYS A 535 20.51 12.33 -1.46
CA LYS A 535 20.26 11.54 -0.25
C LYS A 535 18.77 11.55 0.10
N LEU A 536 18.22 10.36 0.34
CA LEU A 536 16.88 10.19 0.86
C LEU A 536 16.93 10.31 2.39
N GLN A 537 16.13 11.21 2.92
CA GLN A 537 15.90 11.43 4.34
C GLN A 537 14.44 11.13 4.66
N ILE A 538 14.19 10.73 5.90
CA ILE A 538 12.86 10.39 6.36
C ILE A 538 12.53 11.27 7.54
N ILE A 539 11.36 11.91 7.48
CA ILE A 539 10.91 12.89 8.46
C ILE A 539 9.64 12.37 9.13
N ILE A 540 9.70 12.12 10.44
CA ILE A 540 8.50 11.94 11.27
C ILE A 540 8.16 13.29 11.87
N SER A 541 7.02 13.86 11.46
CA SER A 541 6.60 15.18 11.94
C SER A 541 5.10 15.41 12.09
N GLU A 542 4.29 14.45 11.64
CA GLU A 542 2.85 14.66 11.52
C GLU A 542 2.17 14.50 12.90
N PRO A 543 1.45 15.52 13.40
CA PRO A 543 0.92 15.51 14.77
C PRO A 543 0.02 14.31 15.07
N LEU A 544 -0.84 13.90 14.13
CA LEU A 544 -1.69 12.73 14.29
C LEU A 544 -0.91 11.41 14.38
N VAL A 545 0.19 11.29 13.64
CA VAL A 545 1.05 10.10 13.68
C VAL A 545 1.76 10.01 15.03
N ILE A 546 2.34 11.13 15.46
CA ILE A 546 3.05 11.24 16.75
C ILE A 546 2.11 10.95 17.92
N GLU A 547 0.92 11.55 17.93
CA GLU A 547 -0.07 11.33 18.99
C GLU A 547 -0.57 9.88 19.02
N SER A 548 -0.86 9.28 17.85
CA SER A 548 -1.24 7.87 17.77
C SER A 548 -0.15 6.97 18.35
N ALA A 549 1.10 7.26 18.03
CA ALA A 549 2.26 6.55 18.55
C ALA A 549 2.44 6.72 20.06
N LEU A 550 2.34 7.95 20.56
CA LEU A 550 2.42 8.24 21.98
C LEU A 550 1.36 7.48 22.78
N ARG A 551 0.08 7.55 22.35
CA ARG A 551 -1.03 6.84 23.03
C ARG A 551 -0.86 5.34 23.02
N TYR A 552 -0.41 4.77 21.89
CA TYR A 552 -0.15 3.35 21.78
C TYR A 552 0.94 2.89 22.76
N PHE A 553 2.10 3.54 22.74
CA PHE A 553 3.20 3.15 23.61
C PHE A 553 2.89 3.43 25.09
N LEU A 554 2.12 4.48 25.44
CA LEU A 554 1.76 4.78 26.83
C LEU A 554 0.89 3.68 27.45
N LYS A 555 0.15 2.98 26.59
CA LYS A 555 -0.72 1.88 26.97
C LYS A 555 0.02 0.54 27.04
N TYR A 556 0.88 0.26 26.05
CA TYR A 556 1.41 -1.09 25.84
C TYR A 556 2.91 -1.26 26.12
N THR A 557 3.65 -0.17 26.31
CA THR A 557 5.10 -0.20 26.57
C THR A 557 5.40 0.42 27.92
N ASP A 558 6.31 -0.20 28.68
CA ASP A 558 6.88 0.43 29.85
C ASP A 558 7.97 1.44 29.42
N PHE A 559 7.56 2.69 29.27
CA PHE A 559 8.44 3.79 28.90
C PHE A 559 9.55 4.05 29.91
N SER A 560 9.43 3.55 31.14
CA SER A 560 10.33 3.86 32.26
C SER A 560 11.80 3.58 31.91
N LEU A 561 12.10 2.48 31.20
CA LEU A 561 13.48 2.11 30.83
C LEU A 561 14.10 3.01 29.76
N HIS A 562 13.33 3.47 28.77
CA HIS A 562 13.84 4.38 27.72
C HIS A 562 13.99 5.81 28.25
N ILE A 563 13.09 6.22 29.12
CA ILE A 563 13.19 7.47 29.89
C ILE A 563 14.46 7.44 30.73
N LEU A 564 14.72 6.36 31.47
CA LEU A 564 15.95 6.22 32.28
C LEU A 564 17.22 6.27 31.41
N ARG A 565 17.21 5.67 30.21
CA ARG A 565 18.30 5.81 29.23
C ARG A 565 18.46 7.25 28.75
N ARG A 566 17.39 7.97 28.45
CA ARG A 566 17.44 9.39 28.04
C ARG A 566 17.85 10.30 29.18
N MET A 567 17.44 10.02 30.42
CA MET A 567 17.93 10.72 31.61
C MET A 567 19.43 10.52 31.78
N SER A 568 19.95 9.34 31.45
CA SER A 568 21.40 9.08 31.38
C SER A 568 22.08 9.82 30.23
N ASP A 569 21.40 10.04 29.10
CA ASP A 569 21.95 10.75 27.93
C ASP A 569 21.90 12.29 28.07
N ILE A 570 21.04 12.82 28.95
CA ILE A 570 20.79 14.26 29.20
C ILE A 570 21.30 14.66 30.60
N ASP A 571 22.23 13.89 31.16
CA ASP A 571 22.81 14.07 32.50
C ASP A 571 23.45 15.45 32.73
N PHE A 572 23.72 16.19 31.66
CA PHE A 572 24.27 17.54 31.67
C PHE A 572 23.22 18.66 31.84
N SER A 573 21.91 18.38 31.83
CA SER A 573 20.83 19.38 32.01
C SER A 573 19.89 19.04 33.18
N PRO A 574 20.17 19.55 34.40
CA PRO A 574 19.37 19.31 35.59
C PRO A 574 17.90 19.73 35.47
N SER A 575 17.62 20.84 34.76
CA SER A 575 16.25 21.32 34.54
C SER A 575 15.43 20.36 33.68
N SER A 576 16.05 19.75 32.66
CA SER A 576 15.40 18.73 31.84
C SER A 576 15.11 17.47 32.64
N MET A 577 16.01 17.05 33.54
CA MET A 577 15.79 15.92 34.44
C MET A 577 14.63 16.16 35.43
N GLY A 578 14.47 17.39 35.93
CA GLY A 578 13.35 17.77 36.81
C GLY A 578 11.98 17.64 36.12
N ILE A 579 11.84 18.18 34.91
CA ILE A 579 10.61 18.08 34.11
C ILE A 579 10.29 16.62 33.77
N LEU A 580 11.30 15.83 33.41
CA LEU A 580 11.20 14.39 33.16
C LEU A 580 10.65 13.64 34.38
N TRP A 581 11.16 13.96 35.57
CA TRP A 581 10.71 13.34 36.81
C TRP A 581 9.24 13.67 37.11
N GLU A 582 8.86 14.95 37.01
CA GLU A 582 7.51 15.44 37.32
C GLU A 582 6.42 14.83 36.44
N LEU A 583 6.71 14.57 35.17
CA LEU A 583 5.72 14.00 34.24
C LEU A 583 5.48 12.50 34.45
N LEU A 584 6.45 11.78 35.00
CA LEU A 584 6.55 10.33 34.83
C LEU A 584 6.47 9.55 36.14
N ILE A 585 7.17 10.00 37.18
CA ILE A 585 7.19 9.32 38.47
C ILE A 585 5.82 9.35 39.15
N PRO A 586 5.10 10.49 39.18
CA PRO A 586 3.70 10.54 39.61
C PRO A 586 2.79 9.49 38.97
N ASN A 587 2.82 9.37 37.65
CA ASN A 587 1.97 8.44 36.90
C ASN A 587 2.36 6.97 37.15
N ALA A 588 3.66 6.68 37.24
CA ALA A 588 4.14 5.34 37.56
C ALA A 588 3.72 4.91 38.97
N ILE A 589 3.84 5.81 39.96
CA ILE A 589 3.39 5.59 41.33
C ILE A 589 1.87 5.36 41.37
N ILE A 590 1.07 6.17 40.67
CA ILE A 590 -0.39 6.00 40.60
C ILE A 590 -0.76 4.63 40.00
N LYS A 591 -0.14 4.23 38.89
CA LYS A 591 -0.36 2.90 38.28
C LYS A 591 0.02 1.77 39.25
N LEU A 592 1.11 1.93 40.00
CA LEU A 592 1.55 0.97 41.01
C LEU A 592 0.50 0.76 42.11
N PHE A 593 -0.21 1.83 42.52
CA PHE A 593 -1.28 1.74 43.53
C PHE A 593 -2.65 1.29 42.98
N GLN A 594 -2.86 1.30 41.66
CA GLN A 594 -4.09 0.86 41.00
C GLN A 594 -4.09 -0.63 40.64
N ASP A 595 -2.94 -1.30 40.67
CA ASP A 595 -2.79 -2.70 40.30
C ASP A 595 -3.18 -3.62 41.48
N GLU A 596 -4.18 -4.50 41.29
CA GLU A 596 -4.79 -5.30 42.36
C GLU A 596 -3.80 -6.24 43.06
N GLY A 597 -2.69 -6.60 42.39
CA GLY A 597 -1.61 -7.45 42.92
C GLY A 597 -0.61 -6.74 43.85
N VAL A 598 -0.66 -5.40 43.96
CA VAL A 598 0.37 -4.60 44.67
C VAL A 598 0.07 -4.41 46.16
N ARG A 599 -1.11 -4.83 46.64
CA ARG A 599 -1.45 -4.82 48.09
C ARG A 599 -0.42 -5.57 48.97
N ASP A 600 0.42 -6.41 48.38
CA ASP A 600 1.39 -7.25 49.07
C ASP A 600 2.82 -6.69 49.11
N ILE A 601 3.15 -5.66 48.31
CA ILE A 601 4.53 -5.12 48.22
C ILE A 601 4.93 -4.36 49.50
N PHE A 602 3.97 -3.72 50.17
CA PHE A 602 4.19 -2.97 51.42
C PHE A 602 3.91 -3.78 52.70
N LYS A 603 3.80 -5.11 52.62
CA LYS A 603 3.55 -5.99 53.80
C LYS A 603 4.71 -6.13 54.78
N LYS A 604 5.92 -5.63 54.46
CA LYS A 604 7.02 -5.60 55.44
C LYS A 604 6.88 -4.35 56.31
N PRO A 605 6.90 -4.47 57.65
CA PRO A 605 6.86 -3.30 58.52
C PRO A 605 8.05 -2.40 58.19
N LEU A 606 7.75 -1.13 57.92
CA LEU A 606 8.76 -0.08 57.77
C LEU A 606 9.58 0.01 59.07
N PRO A 607 10.86 0.40 59.03
CA PRO A 607 11.68 0.52 60.23
C PRO A 607 11.23 1.76 61.04
N TYR A 608 10.16 1.62 61.83
CA TYR A 608 9.50 2.70 62.56
C TYR A 608 10.35 3.39 63.63
N ASN A 609 11.48 2.80 64.03
CA ASN A 609 12.24 3.23 65.20
C ASN A 609 12.95 4.59 65.04
N ASP A 610 13.18 5.06 63.81
CA ASP A 610 13.87 6.34 63.55
C ASP A 610 12.91 7.48 63.15
N TRP A 611 11.60 7.25 63.21
CA TRP A 611 10.60 8.10 62.58
C TRP A 611 9.95 9.04 63.61
N LYS A 612 9.89 10.34 63.32
CA LYS A 612 9.12 11.30 64.13
C LYS A 612 7.67 11.32 63.64
N ILE A 613 6.75 10.96 64.52
CA ILE A 613 5.31 11.04 64.27
C ILE A 613 4.88 12.49 64.47
N TYR A 614 4.27 13.08 63.43
CA TYR A 614 3.56 14.35 63.54
C TYR A 614 2.06 14.09 63.58
N GLU A 615 1.40 14.56 64.64
CA GLU A 615 -0.06 14.54 64.79
C GLU A 615 -0.58 15.97 64.61
N PRO A 616 -1.28 16.27 63.51
CA PRO A 616 -1.85 17.60 63.32
C PRO A 616 -2.98 17.85 64.33
N PRO A 617 -3.19 19.10 64.78
CA PRO A 617 -4.08 19.40 65.92
C PRO A 617 -5.55 18.95 65.76
N ASN A 618 -6.01 18.66 64.54
CA ASN A 618 -7.41 18.33 64.24
C ASN A 618 -7.59 17.17 63.21
N GLY A 619 -6.58 16.33 62.97
CA GLY A 619 -6.65 15.28 61.92
C GLY A 619 -6.48 13.85 62.46
N SER A 620 -7.24 12.89 61.91
CA SER A 620 -7.18 11.45 62.24
C SER A 620 -6.03 10.69 61.56
N LEU A 621 -4.96 11.38 61.12
CA LEU A 621 -3.90 10.83 60.29
C LEU A 621 -2.51 11.19 60.85
N SER A 622 -1.74 10.16 61.18
CA SER A 622 -0.33 10.27 61.60
C SER A 622 0.58 10.29 60.37
N VAL A 623 1.48 11.27 60.26
CA VAL A 623 2.42 11.38 59.12
C VAL A 623 3.86 11.17 59.59
N LEU A 624 4.65 10.50 58.75
CA LEU A 624 6.03 10.11 59.01
C LEU A 624 6.95 10.85 58.02
N ALA A 625 7.94 11.61 58.50
CA ALA A 625 8.83 12.43 57.67
C ALA A 625 10.29 12.37 58.16
N THR A 626 11.25 12.41 57.23
CA THR A 626 12.69 12.20 57.54
C THR A 626 13.54 13.47 57.54
N ARG A 627 13.08 14.62 57.00
CA ARG A 627 13.74 15.94 57.12
C ARG A 627 12.83 17.07 56.61
N SER A 628 12.98 18.27 57.18
CA SER A 628 12.23 19.49 56.81
C SER A 628 13.17 20.60 56.34
N THR A 629 12.85 21.28 55.25
CA THR A 629 13.49 22.53 54.80
C THR A 629 12.78 23.75 55.39
N SER A 630 13.46 24.90 55.47
CA SER A 630 13.04 26.06 56.28
C SER A 630 11.89 26.88 55.71
N ASP A 631 11.65 26.82 54.39
CA ASP A 631 10.88 27.89 53.72
C ASP A 631 9.49 27.43 53.23
N TYR A 632 9.26 26.11 53.12
CA TYR A 632 7.93 25.52 52.89
C TYR A 632 7.94 24.11 53.47
N THR A 633 7.26 23.91 54.60
CA THR A 633 7.34 22.65 55.35
C THR A 633 6.22 21.71 54.90
N LEU A 634 6.50 20.40 54.87
CA LEU A 634 5.50 19.37 54.59
C LEU A 634 4.21 19.52 55.43
N PRO A 635 4.25 19.87 56.73
CA PRO A 635 3.05 20.20 57.51
C PRO A 635 2.16 21.28 56.87
N ASN A 636 2.72 22.36 56.34
CA ASN A 636 1.93 23.43 55.70
C ASN A 636 1.20 22.94 54.43
N PHE A 637 1.83 22.06 53.65
CA PHE A 637 1.22 21.47 52.47
C PHE A 637 0.08 20.51 52.84
N LEU A 638 0.23 19.74 53.92
CA LEU A 638 -0.79 18.78 54.36
C LEU A 638 -2.03 19.45 54.96
N GLU A 639 -1.89 20.65 55.54
CA GLU A 639 -3.02 21.44 56.02
C GLU A 639 -3.90 21.98 54.87
N ASN A 640 -3.33 22.20 53.68
CA ASN A 640 -4.07 22.69 52.52
C ASN A 640 -3.44 22.22 51.18
N PRO A 641 -3.65 20.95 50.80
CA PRO A 641 -3.00 20.37 49.63
C PRO A 641 -3.57 20.95 48.33
N VAL A 642 -2.72 21.66 47.57
CA VAL A 642 -3.05 22.21 46.24
C VAL A 642 -2.60 21.31 45.08
N SER A 643 -1.86 20.24 45.38
CA SER A 643 -1.29 19.27 44.43
C SER A 643 -1.33 17.87 45.05
N PRO A 644 -1.31 16.78 44.26
CA PRO A 644 -1.17 15.42 44.77
C PRO A 644 0.22 15.13 45.36
N PHE A 645 1.23 15.95 45.05
CA PHE A 645 2.62 15.78 45.46
C PHE A 645 3.19 17.07 46.08
N PHE A 646 4.06 16.90 47.07
CA PHE A 646 4.82 17.98 47.71
C PHE A 646 6.17 18.16 47.01
N TYR A 647 6.50 19.40 46.63
CA TYR A 647 7.75 19.75 45.96
C TYR A 647 8.50 20.84 46.77
N PRO A 648 9.63 20.54 47.43
CA PRO A 648 10.41 21.57 48.12
C PRO A 648 11.20 22.42 47.12
N GLU A 649 11.12 23.76 47.23
CA GLU A 649 11.60 24.69 46.18
C GLU A 649 13.13 24.78 46.00
N ASN A 650 13.96 24.24 46.92
CA ASN A 650 15.39 24.62 46.98
C ASN A 650 16.41 23.48 47.18
N VAL A 651 16.05 22.22 46.92
CA VAL A 651 17.03 21.10 46.95
C VAL A 651 16.78 20.19 45.76
N ALA A 652 17.85 19.78 45.06
CA ALA A 652 17.76 18.97 43.86
C ALA A 652 17.06 17.62 44.15
N GLY A 653 15.90 17.43 43.53
CA GLY A 653 15.12 16.20 43.57
C GLY A 653 13.98 16.23 44.59
N PRO A 654 12.78 15.79 44.22
CA PRO A 654 11.65 15.73 45.15
C PRO A 654 11.81 14.58 46.16
N ASP A 655 11.61 14.89 47.43
CA ASP A 655 11.30 13.88 48.43
C ASP A 655 9.88 13.38 48.17
N VAL A 656 9.74 12.12 47.75
CA VAL A 656 8.41 11.50 47.58
C VAL A 656 7.77 11.35 48.95
N VAL A 657 6.82 12.22 49.28
CA VAL A 657 5.95 12.01 50.44
C VAL A 657 4.72 11.22 50.00
N THR A 658 4.77 9.91 50.22
CA THR A 658 3.59 9.05 50.05
C THR A 658 2.73 9.16 51.30
N VAL A 659 1.56 9.79 51.19
CA VAL A 659 0.56 9.77 52.26
C VAL A 659 -0.18 8.44 52.20
N MET A 660 0.25 7.47 53.02
CA MET A 660 -0.51 6.25 53.24
C MET A 660 -1.59 6.50 54.30
N CYS A 661 -2.86 6.45 53.91
CA CYS A 661 -3.96 6.35 54.84
C CYS A 661 -4.10 4.86 55.21
N PRO A 662 -3.87 4.44 56.46
CA PRO A 662 -4.31 3.12 56.90
C PRO A 662 -5.84 3.12 56.87
N VAL A 663 -6.45 2.14 56.20
CA VAL A 663 -7.87 1.82 56.40
C VAL A 663 -7.98 0.92 57.61
#